data_AF-A0A261GTC8-F1
#
_entry.id   AF-A0A261GTC8-F1
#
_cell.length_a   1.000
_cell.length_b   1.000
_cell.length_c   1.000
_cell.angle_alpha   90.00
_cell.angle_beta   90.00
_cell.angle_gamma   90.00
#
_symmetry.space_group_name_H-M   'P 1'
#
loop_
_entity.id
_entity.type
_entity.pdbx_description
1 polymer ?
#
loop_
_entity_poly.entity_id
_entity_poly.type
_entity_poly.pdbx_seq_one_letter_code
_entity_poly.pdbx_strand_id
1 'polypeptide(L)'
;MSSTARSMSVARAFSDAGTDYQNAEQHVHTWMEALEPVELVNTILCFTGQMNADEMIGQGAYTALIDMDECESGDADSSSQSGGQSSTGGNTTNYVEAYIVSSKDTSTGNVIVHAWVPEMDVGEGEPTLLKMKGVIKSGATEEDPFGSFVLNWEMKDPTNPDGEAFGWGELATVETLSGFIGFTLYDYGEYGGEGGSGTYLARASVVMRDDRSDGVALTAFEDSGDFVDRNMAFAVSFNSNNVLLQQASSLSELPFRNGGSNSEGACLAKDDFKEAVWRYGMFNKATGEEIQLNGGFPIRYDSDSDGNVDSFGYASYWGIWTEEDGALDTGDTVVRESRGEGGTNESYTVVETQGRLIKKEIETLALSDASGIDFYYWDDSLFDTEFDQWVVRYVEGQFMKVAGLNWGEQGPQRTNLDTPVAITLEVGHPLFMYSDQLGGGVQYKQGASALSFYKETIMNGSEAEFSGGSLDLVCLDRCIKTGLTVDDLSTFDGGYEVTAETMADAYDYSISNTGVNMMSLTSGGSVVSFPDGLPEDSPNAWGIQSGPMVTAAVAGTLSDPFEVYDAEQVDTFYVWETGPNDWNKTTMLVDSEGDAVTFDKPIEFSYTHSEANHRDGSAFTYAEVGPQTFMLQYNGPGDLHGIPFVQIGGEESDRWYPVFNLKDGTVIGPEGQYVVKALDIERKMNEDSDGCGSLVVNEPAAPVPSDVSVNLDDLGVVPEVDGGPSYVGGEATDS
;
A
#
# COMPACT_ATOMS: atom_id res chain seq x y z
N MET A 1 -58.56 24.43 6.39
CA MET A 1 -57.26 24.82 5.82
C MET A 1 -56.20 24.41 6.83
N SER A 2 -55.61 23.22 6.66
CA SER A 2 -54.48 22.77 7.47
C SER A 2 -53.26 22.84 6.57
N SER A 3 -52.32 23.71 6.91
CA SER A 3 -51.06 23.92 6.20
C SER A 3 -49.99 23.06 6.87
N THR A 4 -49.60 21.98 6.22
CA THR A 4 -48.45 21.17 6.61
C THR A 4 -47.18 21.95 6.26
N ALA A 5 -46.45 22.42 7.27
CA ALA A 5 -45.11 22.98 7.07
C ALA A 5 -44.15 21.81 6.79
N ARG A 6 -43.71 21.70 5.53
CA ARG A 6 -42.56 20.89 5.15
C ARG A 6 -41.33 21.54 5.77
N SER A 7 -40.64 20.84 6.66
CA SER A 7 -39.28 21.20 7.06
C SER A 7 -38.41 21.06 5.81
N MET A 8 -37.91 22.17 5.28
CA MET A 8 -36.85 22.13 4.28
C MET A 8 -35.55 21.82 5.04
N SER A 9 -35.02 20.61 4.89
CA SER A 9 -33.59 20.39 5.12
C SER A 9 -32.87 21.26 4.10
N VAL A 10 -32.09 22.23 4.56
CA VAL A 10 -31.12 22.91 3.70
C VAL A 10 -30.06 21.85 3.38
N ALA A 11 -29.98 21.42 2.13
CA ALA A 11 -28.91 20.54 1.69
C ALA A 11 -27.59 21.32 1.85
N ARG A 12 -26.71 20.85 2.75
CA ARG A 12 -25.34 21.34 2.87
C ARG A 12 -24.56 20.93 1.63
N ALA A 13 -23.75 21.80 1.07
CA ALA A 13 -22.76 21.39 0.08
C ALA A 13 -21.65 20.57 0.77
N PHE A 14 -20.97 19.68 0.04
CA PHE A 14 -19.87 18.90 0.61
C PHE A 14 -18.77 19.78 1.23
N SER A 15 -18.58 20.99 0.71
CA SER A 15 -17.60 21.96 1.17
C SER A 15 -18.10 22.90 2.27
N ASP A 16 -19.33 22.73 2.76
CA ASP A 16 -19.84 23.53 3.87
C ASP A 16 -19.16 23.13 5.19
N ALA A 17 -18.97 24.10 6.09
CA ALA A 17 -18.32 23.84 7.37
C ALA A 17 -19.06 22.76 8.19
N GLY A 18 -18.28 21.83 8.77
CA GLY A 18 -18.75 20.73 9.61
C GLY A 18 -19.22 19.50 8.84
N THR A 19 -18.89 19.37 7.56
CA THR A 19 -18.93 18.09 6.83
C THR A 19 -17.64 17.31 7.08
N ASP A 20 -17.68 15.99 6.87
CA ASP A 20 -16.50 15.14 7.02
C ASP A 20 -15.42 15.56 6.02
N TYR A 21 -15.80 15.90 4.78
CA TYR A 21 -14.88 16.45 3.78
C TYR A 21 -14.10 17.68 4.27
N GLN A 22 -14.76 18.62 4.95
CA GLN A 22 -14.08 19.81 5.48
C GLN A 22 -13.23 19.49 6.71
N ASN A 23 -13.69 18.57 7.55
CA ASN A 23 -13.01 18.20 8.79
C ASN A 23 -11.87 17.19 8.58
N ALA A 24 -11.84 16.47 7.46
CA ALA A 24 -10.78 15.52 7.15
C ALA A 24 -9.42 16.23 7.16
N GLU A 25 -8.53 15.75 8.01
CA GLU A 25 -7.19 16.29 8.17
C GLU A 25 -6.32 15.92 6.97
N GLN A 26 -5.37 16.79 6.64
CA GLN A 26 -4.35 16.52 5.63
C GLN A 26 -3.02 16.50 6.35
N HIS A 27 -2.38 15.35 6.35
CA HIS A 27 -1.00 15.19 6.79
C HIS A 27 -0.12 15.64 5.63
N VAL A 28 0.77 16.60 5.93
CA VAL A 28 1.69 17.16 4.94
C VAL A 28 3.09 17.14 5.54
N HIS A 29 3.95 16.31 4.96
CA HIS A 29 5.37 16.23 5.32
C HIS A 29 6.25 16.72 4.19
N THR A 30 7.48 17.10 4.52
CA THR A 30 8.49 17.48 3.52
C THR A 30 9.60 16.46 3.55
N TRP A 31 9.84 15.82 2.42
CA TRP A 31 10.96 14.91 2.26
C TRP A 31 12.18 15.65 1.71
N MET A 32 13.33 15.36 2.30
CA MET A 32 14.63 15.64 1.73
C MET A 32 15.61 14.54 2.16
N GLU A 33 16.51 14.16 1.26
CA GLU A 33 17.46 13.05 1.47
C GLU A 33 18.31 13.21 2.76
N ALA A 34 18.60 14.45 3.16
CA ALA A 34 19.36 14.72 4.39
C ALA A 34 18.63 14.34 5.70
N LEU A 35 17.33 14.03 5.64
CA LEU A 35 16.54 13.57 6.79
C LEU A 35 16.68 12.08 7.06
N GLU A 36 17.08 11.28 6.07
CA GLU A 36 17.20 9.83 6.20
C GLU A 36 18.07 9.42 7.40
N PRO A 37 19.27 10.02 7.66
CA PRO A 37 20.06 9.63 8.82
C PRO A 37 19.48 10.04 10.18
N VAL A 38 18.37 10.78 10.21
CA VAL A 38 17.69 11.22 11.45
C VAL A 38 16.24 10.74 11.52
N GLU A 39 15.82 9.84 10.63
CA GLU A 39 14.46 9.27 10.60
C GLU A 39 14.12 8.58 11.92
N LEU A 40 15.05 7.77 12.44
CA LEU A 40 14.95 7.11 13.76
C LEU A 40 14.59 8.05 14.91
N VAL A 41 14.93 9.34 14.82
CA VAL A 41 14.59 10.32 15.87
C VAL A 41 13.08 10.39 16.07
N ASN A 42 12.29 10.35 15.00
CA ASN A 42 10.83 10.41 15.10
C ASN A 42 10.27 9.16 15.80
N THR A 43 10.74 7.98 15.41
CA THR A 43 10.38 6.70 16.03
C THR A 43 10.72 6.69 17.52
N ILE A 44 11.93 7.13 17.90
CA ILE A 44 12.35 7.24 19.31
C ILE A 44 11.45 8.20 20.11
N LEU A 45 11.12 9.36 19.54
CA LEU A 45 10.28 10.35 20.20
C LEU A 45 8.84 9.86 20.37
N CYS A 46 8.29 9.16 19.37
CA CYS A 46 6.99 8.50 19.50
C CYS A 46 7.02 7.41 20.58
N PHE A 47 7.99 6.50 20.51
CA PHE A 47 8.16 5.40 21.45
C PHE A 47 8.23 5.88 22.90
N THR A 48 9.06 6.89 23.15
CA THR A 48 9.22 7.47 24.50
C THR A 48 8.03 8.34 24.92
N GLY A 49 7.31 8.95 23.98
CA GLY A 49 6.08 9.69 24.24
C GLY A 49 4.97 8.79 24.80
N GLN A 50 4.80 7.60 24.22
CA GLN A 50 3.78 6.65 24.66
C GLN A 50 4.03 6.06 26.07
N MET A 51 5.26 6.18 26.61
CA MET A 51 5.57 5.72 27.97
C MET A 51 4.90 6.54 29.09
N ASN A 52 4.46 7.78 28.83
CA ASN A 52 3.85 8.68 29.82
C ASN A 52 4.66 8.80 31.14
N ALA A 53 5.99 8.92 31.03
CA ALA A 53 6.89 8.87 32.17
C ALA A 53 6.78 10.08 33.13
N ASP A 54 6.25 11.21 32.67
CA ASP A 54 6.02 12.40 33.45
C ASP A 54 4.83 12.28 34.43
N GLU A 55 3.81 11.53 34.06
CA GLU A 55 2.66 11.22 34.94
C GLU A 55 3.01 10.21 36.03
N MET A 56 4.06 9.39 35.82
CA MET A 56 4.46 8.29 36.71
C MET A 56 5.63 8.61 37.63
N ILE A 57 6.02 9.88 37.77
CA ILE A 57 7.16 10.30 38.61
C ILE A 57 6.94 9.86 40.07
N GLY A 58 7.78 8.94 40.54
CA GLY A 58 7.77 8.47 41.93
C GLY A 58 6.64 7.49 42.26
N GLN A 59 5.91 6.96 41.26
CA GLN A 59 4.84 5.98 41.46
C GLN A 59 5.35 4.53 41.59
N GLY A 60 6.63 4.29 41.32
CA GLY A 60 7.21 2.94 41.27
C GLY A 60 7.41 2.47 39.82
N ALA A 61 7.70 1.18 39.66
CA ALA A 61 7.79 0.57 38.34
C ALA A 61 6.39 0.30 37.77
N TYR A 62 6.23 0.45 36.46
CA TYR A 62 5.00 0.17 35.72
C TYR A 62 5.32 -0.35 34.31
N THR A 63 4.31 -0.92 33.65
CA THR A 63 4.42 -1.37 32.25
C THR A 63 3.60 -0.51 31.31
N ALA A 64 4.05 -0.37 30.08
CA ALA A 64 3.35 0.26 28.97
C ALA A 64 3.44 -0.61 27.72
N LEU A 65 2.35 -0.71 26.96
CA LEU A 65 2.35 -1.30 25.62
C LEU A 65 2.51 -0.18 24.60
N ILE A 66 3.63 -0.20 23.87
CA ILE A 66 4.00 0.82 22.89
C ILE A 66 3.56 0.35 21.50
N ASP A 67 2.70 1.12 20.86
CA ASP A 67 2.23 0.93 19.49
C ASP A 67 3.33 1.34 18.50
N MET A 68 4.04 0.34 17.97
CA MET A 68 5.11 0.53 16.99
C MET A 68 4.58 0.91 15.62
N ASP A 69 3.41 0.41 15.22
CA ASP A 69 2.79 0.79 13.95
C ASP A 69 2.51 2.29 13.91
N GLU A 70 2.04 2.87 15.03
CA GLU A 70 1.87 4.33 15.14
C GLU A 70 3.22 5.05 15.02
N CYS A 71 4.28 4.53 15.63
CA CYS A 71 5.61 5.14 15.62
C CYS A 71 6.38 4.99 14.31
N GLU A 72 6.04 3.99 13.50
CA GLU A 72 6.61 3.69 12.17
C GLU A 72 5.70 4.23 11.04
N SER A 73 4.45 4.62 11.32
CA SER A 73 3.54 5.21 10.33
C SER A 73 3.99 6.56 9.73
N GLY A 74 5.10 7.13 10.20
CA GLY A 74 5.80 8.25 9.59
C GLY A 74 6.74 7.86 8.43
N ASP A 75 6.94 6.56 8.20
CA ASP A 75 7.87 5.99 7.24
C ASP A 75 7.19 5.88 5.86
N ALA A 76 7.19 6.99 5.13
CA ALA A 76 6.88 6.98 3.70
C ALA A 76 8.05 6.34 2.91
N ASP A 77 8.00 5.00 2.82
CA ASP A 77 8.71 4.09 1.90
C ASP A 77 10.22 3.84 2.07
N SER A 78 10.59 2.62 2.47
CA SER A 78 11.80 1.93 1.99
C SER A 78 11.79 0.38 2.05
N SER A 79 10.66 -0.30 1.87
CA SER A 79 10.68 -1.76 1.58
C SER A 79 10.35 -2.03 0.12
N SER A 80 11.37 -2.44 -0.61
CA SER A 80 11.33 -2.84 -2.01
C SER A 80 10.45 -4.08 -2.26
N GLN A 81 9.87 -4.13 -3.46
CA GLN A 81 9.18 -5.26 -4.10
C GLN A 81 7.79 -5.67 -3.58
N SER A 82 6.74 -5.11 -4.16
CA SER A 82 5.86 -5.90 -5.05
C SER A 82 4.92 -4.96 -5.83
N GLY A 83 5.00 -5.04 -7.16
CA GLY A 83 3.93 -4.51 -7.98
C GLY A 83 2.67 -5.33 -7.72
N GLY A 84 1.55 -4.64 -7.49
CA GLY A 84 0.21 -5.22 -7.60
C GLY A 84 -0.05 -6.42 -6.71
N GLN A 85 0.06 -6.27 -5.39
CA GLN A 85 -0.62 -7.18 -4.47
C GLN A 85 -1.20 -6.40 -3.30
N SER A 86 -2.47 -6.67 -3.05
CA SER A 86 -3.34 -6.04 -2.07
C SER A 86 -2.73 -6.03 -0.66
N SER A 87 -2.18 -4.90 -0.22
CA SER A 87 -2.03 -4.57 1.20
C SER A 87 -3.36 -4.03 1.75
N THR A 88 -4.40 -4.87 1.69
CA THR A 88 -5.53 -4.78 2.62
C THR A 88 -5.42 -5.89 3.69
N GLY A 89 -4.21 -6.42 3.88
CA GLY A 89 -3.83 -7.21 5.05
C GLY A 89 -3.67 -6.27 6.25
N GLY A 90 -4.30 -6.65 7.37
CA GLY A 90 -4.60 -5.77 8.48
C GLY A 90 -3.39 -5.09 9.11
N ASN A 91 -3.57 -3.81 9.42
CA ASN A 91 -2.76 -3.07 10.39
C ASN A 91 -3.01 -3.71 11.79
N THR A 92 -2.39 -4.86 12.06
CA THR A 92 -2.36 -5.42 13.42
C THR A 92 -1.35 -4.61 14.20
N THR A 93 -1.85 -3.66 15.00
CA THR A 93 -1.06 -2.81 15.87
C THR A 93 0.04 -3.60 16.60
N ASN A 94 1.29 -3.44 16.17
CA ASN A 94 2.44 -4.08 16.78
C ASN A 94 2.74 -3.43 18.14
N TYR A 95 2.48 -4.15 19.23
CA TYR A 95 2.72 -3.65 20.57
C TYR A 95 4.00 -4.22 21.17
N VAL A 96 4.89 -3.34 21.63
CA VAL A 96 6.10 -3.67 22.38
C VAL A 96 5.88 -3.38 23.87
N GLU A 97 6.12 -4.37 24.74
CA GLU A 97 6.01 -4.17 26.19
C GLU A 97 7.28 -3.52 26.77
N ALA A 98 7.12 -2.34 27.36
CA ALA A 98 8.17 -1.61 28.05
C ALA A 98 7.92 -1.59 29.57
N TYR A 99 8.98 -1.75 30.35
CA TYR A 99 9.00 -1.62 31.81
C TYR A 99 9.66 -0.30 32.16
N ILE A 100 9.01 0.57 32.93
CA ILE A 100 9.48 1.95 33.14
C ILE A 100 9.54 2.28 34.63
N VAL A 101 10.57 3.03 35.02
CA VAL A 101 10.71 3.67 36.33
C VAL A 101 11.02 5.14 36.13
N SER A 102 10.14 6.01 36.61
CA SER A 102 10.31 7.47 36.56
C SER A 102 10.55 8.06 37.95
N SER A 103 11.55 8.92 38.06
CA SER A 103 11.94 9.56 39.33
C SER A 103 12.37 11.00 39.13
N LYS A 104 12.50 11.76 40.22
CA LYS A 104 12.93 13.16 40.18
C LYS A 104 14.19 13.37 41.01
N ASP A 105 15.25 13.88 40.39
CA ASP A 105 16.44 14.31 41.10
C ASP A 105 16.14 15.58 41.90
N THR A 106 16.14 15.46 43.22
CA THR A 106 15.80 16.57 44.13
C THR A 106 16.82 17.72 44.13
N SER A 107 18.03 17.51 43.60
CA SER A 107 19.10 18.52 43.57
C SER A 107 19.06 19.37 42.30
N THR A 108 18.71 18.78 41.17
CA THR A 108 18.63 19.45 39.85
C THR A 108 17.21 19.79 39.45
N GLY A 109 16.22 19.04 39.96
CA GLY A 109 14.82 19.12 39.53
C GLY A 109 14.51 18.28 38.30
N ASN A 110 15.51 17.61 37.71
CA ASN A 110 15.37 16.83 36.49
C ASN A 110 14.55 15.56 36.73
N VAL A 111 13.81 15.12 35.72
CA VAL A 111 13.16 13.81 35.69
C VAL A 111 14.15 12.81 35.11
N ILE A 112 14.28 11.66 35.78
CA ILE A 112 15.13 10.54 35.38
C ILE A 112 14.22 9.36 35.08
N VAL A 113 14.25 8.90 33.83
CA VAL A 113 13.47 7.77 33.32
C VAL A 113 14.42 6.63 33.03
N HIS A 114 14.15 5.45 33.57
CA HIS A 114 14.78 4.21 33.17
C HIS A 114 13.73 3.33 32.51
N ALA A 115 14.05 2.74 31.36
CA ALA A 115 13.16 1.80 30.69
C ALA A 115 13.90 0.54 30.23
N TRP A 116 13.17 -0.58 30.19
CA TRP A 116 13.64 -1.86 29.68
C TRP A 116 12.59 -2.44 28.72
N VAL A 117 13.04 -2.95 27.58
CA VAL A 117 12.22 -3.71 26.63
C VAL A 117 12.85 -5.09 26.50
N PRO A 118 12.28 -6.13 27.14
CA PRO A 118 12.91 -7.45 27.19
C PRO A 118 13.00 -8.16 25.84
N GLU A 119 12.02 -7.92 24.98
CA GLU A 119 11.87 -8.53 23.66
C GLU A 119 11.49 -7.42 22.68
N MET A 120 12.49 -6.80 22.07
CA MET A 120 12.33 -5.91 20.94
C MET A 120 12.69 -6.67 19.66
N ASP A 121 11.77 -6.66 18.71
CA ASP A 121 12.06 -7.05 17.34
C ASP A 121 12.77 -5.88 16.66
N VAL A 122 13.95 -6.13 16.10
CA VAL A 122 14.77 -5.15 15.37
C VAL A 122 15.10 -5.65 13.95
N GLY A 123 14.29 -6.59 13.42
CA GLY A 123 14.43 -7.21 12.10
C GLY A 123 14.53 -8.74 12.16
N GLU A 124 14.85 -9.40 11.03
CA GLU A 124 15.06 -10.87 10.99
C GLU A 124 16.26 -11.31 11.86
N GLY A 125 16.02 -11.53 13.15
CA GLY A 125 17.03 -11.83 14.14
C GLY A 125 16.47 -12.36 15.46
N GLU A 126 17.36 -12.64 16.40
CA GLU A 126 17.02 -13.04 17.76
C GLU A 126 16.46 -11.83 18.55
N PRO A 127 15.55 -12.04 19.52
CA PRO A 127 14.98 -10.97 20.33
C PRO A 127 16.08 -10.12 20.99
N THR A 128 15.86 -8.81 21.09
CA THR A 128 16.82 -7.86 21.67
C THR A 128 16.33 -7.27 22.98
N LEU A 129 17.21 -7.20 23.99
CA LEU A 129 16.98 -6.43 25.21
C LEU A 129 17.43 -4.97 24.99
N LEU A 130 16.47 -4.05 24.94
CA LEU A 130 16.74 -2.61 24.95
C LEU A 130 16.74 -2.07 26.39
N LYS A 131 17.79 -1.34 26.77
CA LYS A 131 17.84 -0.56 28.02
C LYS A 131 17.94 0.91 27.68
N MET A 132 17.14 1.75 28.35
CA MET A 132 17.11 3.19 28.08
C MET A 132 17.24 4.02 29.35
N LYS A 133 17.89 5.18 29.23
CA LYS A 133 17.96 6.20 30.27
C LYS A 133 17.69 7.58 29.71
N GLY A 134 16.60 8.20 30.15
CA GLY A 134 16.26 9.59 29.87
C GLY A 134 16.56 10.50 31.05
N VAL A 135 17.17 11.66 30.79
CA VAL A 135 17.29 12.78 31.74
C VAL A 135 16.60 14.00 31.14
N ILE A 136 15.40 14.30 31.62
CA ILE A 136 14.56 15.39 31.12
C ILE A 136 14.68 16.58 32.07
N LYS A 137 15.09 17.74 31.56
CA LYS A 137 15.24 18.98 32.34
C LYS A 137 14.06 19.93 32.14
N SER A 138 13.52 19.99 30.91
CA SER A 138 12.28 20.69 30.59
C SER A 138 11.60 20.09 29.36
N GLY A 139 10.26 20.12 29.34
CA GLY A 139 9.49 19.70 28.17
C GLY A 139 9.55 20.73 27.02
N ALA A 140 9.02 20.33 25.86
CA ALA A 140 8.90 21.18 24.69
C ALA A 140 7.97 22.38 24.93
N THR A 141 8.25 23.49 24.25
CA THR A 141 7.49 24.74 24.29
C THR A 141 7.41 25.35 22.89
N GLU A 142 6.59 26.39 22.68
CA GLU A 142 6.58 27.11 21.40
C GLU A 142 7.94 27.75 21.08
N GLU A 143 8.65 28.26 22.09
CA GLU A 143 9.96 28.88 21.93
C GLU A 143 11.10 27.86 21.75
N ASP A 144 11.02 26.72 22.45
CA ASP A 144 11.96 25.61 22.36
C ASP A 144 11.20 24.29 22.09
N PRO A 145 10.97 23.96 20.81
CA PRO A 145 10.16 22.80 20.43
C PRO A 145 10.83 21.47 20.70
N PHE A 146 12.14 21.43 20.94
CA PHE A 146 12.86 20.20 21.29
C PHE A 146 12.81 19.91 22.79
N GLY A 147 12.53 20.93 23.61
CA GLY A 147 12.70 20.84 25.05
C GLY A 147 14.16 20.62 25.42
N SER A 148 14.39 20.01 26.59
CA SER A 148 15.73 19.79 27.12
C SER A 148 15.83 18.40 27.72
N PHE A 149 16.56 17.52 27.04
CA PHE A 149 16.77 16.15 27.48
C PHE A 149 18.07 15.53 26.92
N VAL A 150 18.47 14.44 27.57
CA VAL A 150 19.44 13.47 27.03
C VAL A 150 18.83 12.09 27.18
N LEU A 151 18.77 11.34 26.09
CA LEU A 151 18.30 9.96 26.06
C LEU A 151 19.44 9.06 25.58
N ASN A 152 19.75 8.03 26.34
CA ASN A 152 20.73 7.00 26.00
C ASN A 152 20.04 5.64 25.88
N TRP A 153 20.54 4.78 25.01
CA TRP A 153 20.11 3.39 24.91
C TRP A 153 21.27 2.42 24.67
N GLU A 154 21.06 1.16 25.04
CA GLU A 154 21.94 0.02 24.75
C GLU A 154 21.10 -1.20 24.34
N MET A 155 21.59 -1.93 23.35
CA MET A 155 21.02 -3.19 22.83
C MET A 155 21.90 -4.35 23.28
N LYS A 156 21.28 -5.36 23.91
CA LYS A 156 21.96 -6.53 24.47
C LYS A 156 21.21 -7.81 24.13
N ASP A 157 21.94 -8.92 24.18
CA ASP A 157 21.36 -10.26 24.09
C ASP A 157 20.49 -10.51 25.34
N PRO A 158 19.18 -10.78 25.20
CA PRO A 158 18.29 -11.01 26.33
C PRO A 158 18.63 -12.27 27.12
N THR A 159 19.31 -13.25 26.50
CA THR A 159 19.81 -14.46 27.17
C THR A 159 21.08 -14.17 28.00
N ASN A 160 21.77 -13.07 27.71
CA ASN A 160 22.95 -12.59 28.41
C ASN A 160 22.85 -11.07 28.70
N PRO A 161 21.92 -10.63 29.58
CA PRO A 161 21.59 -9.22 29.79
C PRO A 161 22.70 -8.40 30.48
N ASP A 162 23.72 -9.10 31.00
CA ASP A 162 24.94 -8.54 31.59
C ASP A 162 26.16 -8.62 30.63
N GLY A 163 25.94 -9.08 29.39
CA GLY A 163 26.93 -9.18 28.33
C GLY A 163 27.34 -7.84 27.72
N GLU A 164 28.28 -7.90 26.77
CA GLU A 164 28.67 -6.75 25.96
C GLU A 164 27.47 -6.29 25.12
N ALA A 165 27.25 -4.97 25.04
CA ALA A 165 26.26 -4.41 24.14
C ALA A 165 26.75 -4.54 22.69
N PHE A 166 25.84 -4.90 21.79
CA PHE A 166 26.09 -4.92 20.35
C PHE A 166 25.51 -3.69 19.64
N GLY A 167 24.78 -2.83 20.36
CA GLY A 167 24.34 -1.53 19.87
C GLY A 167 24.14 -0.53 21.00
N TRP A 168 24.28 0.76 20.70
CA TRP A 168 24.12 1.85 21.65
C TRP A 168 23.95 3.20 20.94
N GLY A 169 23.28 4.13 21.63
CA GLY A 169 23.11 5.47 21.09
C GLY A 169 22.76 6.54 22.11
N GLU A 170 22.75 7.77 21.62
CA GLU A 170 22.41 8.98 22.35
C GLU A 170 21.68 9.98 21.44
N LEU A 171 20.53 10.45 21.94
CA LEU A 171 19.81 11.60 21.42
C LEU A 171 19.81 12.70 22.49
N ALA A 172 20.39 13.86 22.18
CA ALA A 172 20.56 14.94 23.13
C ALA A 172 20.23 16.30 22.54
N THR A 173 19.50 17.13 23.30
CA THR A 173 19.22 18.52 22.92
C THR A 173 20.44 19.42 23.12
N VAL A 174 20.66 20.37 22.21
CA VAL A 174 21.79 21.31 22.26
C VAL A 174 21.49 22.47 23.20
N GLU A 175 21.98 22.38 24.44
CA GLU A 175 21.71 23.38 25.49
C GLU A 175 22.85 24.38 25.73
N THR A 176 24.02 24.13 25.14
CA THR A 176 25.26 24.83 25.53
C THR A 176 25.46 26.18 24.85
N LEU A 177 24.52 26.60 23.99
CA LEU A 177 24.68 27.72 23.07
C LEU A 177 23.53 28.73 23.20
N SER A 178 23.82 29.89 23.78
CA SER A 178 22.82 30.97 23.91
C SER A 178 22.35 31.46 22.53
N GLY A 179 21.03 31.48 22.33
CA GLY A 179 20.38 31.91 21.09
C GLY A 179 20.26 30.81 20.02
N PHE A 180 20.56 29.56 20.38
CA PHE A 180 20.44 28.41 19.49
C PHE A 180 19.62 27.30 20.15
N ILE A 181 18.95 26.52 19.32
CA ILE A 181 18.23 25.29 19.65
C ILE A 181 18.65 24.20 18.66
N GLY A 182 18.42 22.94 19.01
CA GLY A 182 18.76 21.81 18.15
C GLY A 182 19.00 20.52 18.92
N PHE A 183 19.54 19.52 18.23
CA PHE A 183 19.86 18.21 18.82
C PHE A 183 21.06 17.56 18.14
N THR A 184 21.63 16.57 18.81
CA THR A 184 22.64 15.66 18.29
C THR A 184 22.16 14.22 18.40
N LEU A 185 22.50 13.40 17.40
CA LEU A 185 22.24 11.97 17.37
C LEU A 185 23.56 11.22 17.19
N TYR A 186 23.74 10.16 17.96
CA TYR A 186 24.70 9.09 17.72
C TYR A 186 23.96 7.78 17.88
N ASP A 187 24.03 6.89 16.90
CA ASP A 187 23.43 5.57 16.96
C ASP A 187 24.32 4.56 16.23
N TYR A 188 24.68 3.50 16.92
CA TYR A 188 25.55 2.44 16.41
C TYR A 188 24.96 1.08 16.76
N GLY A 189 25.05 0.14 15.82
CA GLY A 189 24.72 -1.24 16.08
C GLY A 189 25.45 -2.22 15.17
N GLU A 190 25.54 -3.45 15.66
CA GLU A 190 26.04 -4.62 14.95
C GLU A 190 24.85 -5.55 14.68
N TYR A 191 24.80 -6.12 13.48
CA TYR A 191 23.79 -7.10 13.10
C TYR A 191 24.45 -8.35 12.51
N GLY A 192 23.81 -9.51 12.68
CA GLY A 192 24.35 -10.78 12.21
C GLY A 192 23.29 -11.88 12.21
N GLY A 193 23.15 -12.58 11.08
CA GLY A 193 22.19 -13.67 10.89
C GLY A 193 22.48 -14.52 9.66
N GLU A 194 21.54 -15.39 9.27
CA GLU A 194 21.68 -16.21 8.05
C GLU A 194 21.81 -15.36 6.76
N GLY A 195 21.30 -14.13 6.78
CA GLY A 195 21.34 -13.15 5.69
C GLY A 195 22.62 -12.31 5.58
N GLY A 196 23.56 -12.41 6.53
CA GLY A 196 24.82 -11.65 6.54
C GLY A 196 25.12 -11.00 7.90
N SER A 197 26.28 -10.37 8.01
CA SER A 197 26.70 -9.59 9.18
C SER A 197 27.24 -8.22 8.79
N GLY A 198 27.12 -7.26 9.68
CA GLY A 198 27.55 -5.88 9.42
C GLY A 198 27.39 -4.94 10.61
N THR A 199 27.66 -3.67 10.35
CA THR A 199 27.52 -2.58 11.33
C THR A 199 26.91 -1.36 10.69
N TYR A 200 26.07 -0.64 11.43
CA TYR A 200 25.56 0.66 11.04
C TYR A 200 25.98 1.76 12.01
N LEU A 201 26.05 3.00 11.51
CA LEU A 201 26.36 4.19 12.28
C LEU A 201 25.61 5.41 11.74
N ALA A 202 24.58 5.85 12.46
CA ALA A 202 23.88 7.10 12.20
C ALA A 202 24.40 8.22 13.11
N ARG A 203 24.66 9.40 12.55
CA ARG A 203 25.15 10.56 13.31
C ARG A 203 24.55 11.85 12.78
N ALA A 204 24.17 12.73 13.70
CA ALA A 204 23.69 14.06 13.35
C ALA A 204 24.11 15.13 14.36
N SER A 205 24.26 16.36 13.85
CA SER A 205 24.22 17.59 14.65
C SER A 205 23.39 18.61 13.89
N VAL A 206 22.26 18.98 14.47
CA VAL A 206 21.31 19.95 13.94
C VAL A 206 21.31 21.15 14.87
N VAL A 207 21.71 22.32 14.38
CA VAL A 207 21.77 23.55 15.17
C VAL A 207 21.17 24.72 14.40
N MET A 208 20.20 25.40 14.99
CA MET A 208 19.55 26.56 14.40
C MET A 208 19.35 27.66 15.44
N ARG A 209 19.06 28.87 14.98
CA ARG A 209 18.64 29.93 15.89
C ARG A 209 17.31 29.58 16.56
N ASP A 210 17.13 30.07 17.78
CA ASP A 210 15.87 29.94 18.53
C ASP A 210 14.65 30.50 17.76
N ASP A 211 14.86 31.55 16.98
CA ASP A 211 13.87 32.14 16.07
C ASP A 211 13.68 31.39 14.74
N ARG A 212 14.43 30.30 14.50
CA ARG A 212 14.41 29.47 13.29
C ARG A 212 14.67 30.25 11.99
N SER A 213 15.33 31.41 12.08
CA SER A 213 15.63 32.25 10.91
C SER A 213 16.74 31.70 10.02
N ASP A 214 17.69 30.97 10.61
CA ASP A 214 18.75 30.23 9.95
C ASP A 214 19.23 29.04 10.80
N GLY A 215 19.92 28.10 10.14
CA GLY A 215 20.50 26.94 10.80
C GLY A 215 21.45 26.16 9.91
N VAL A 216 22.20 25.25 10.53
CA VAL A 216 23.14 24.34 9.89
C VAL A 216 22.95 22.96 10.49
N ALA A 217 22.96 21.94 9.64
CA ALA A 217 22.95 20.55 10.06
C ALA A 217 24.01 19.74 9.32
N LEU A 218 24.58 18.76 10.01
CA LEU A 218 25.32 17.66 9.40
C LEU A 218 24.64 16.37 9.80
N THR A 219 24.34 15.51 8.83
CA THR A 219 23.73 14.20 9.03
C THR A 219 24.51 13.16 8.23
N ALA A 220 24.64 11.94 8.73
CA ALA A 220 25.30 10.86 8.03
C ALA A 220 24.85 9.49 8.53
N PHE A 221 24.83 8.54 7.59
CA PHE A 221 24.56 7.13 7.83
C PHE A 221 25.64 6.32 7.11
N GLU A 222 26.29 5.43 7.85
CA GLU A 222 27.31 4.52 7.34
C GLU A 222 26.91 3.10 7.68
N ASP A 223 26.63 2.28 6.66
CA ASP A 223 26.33 0.86 6.80
C ASP A 223 27.34 0.02 6.01
N SER A 224 27.95 -0.93 6.70
CA SER A 224 29.01 -1.80 6.22
C SER A 224 28.62 -3.25 6.45
N GLY A 225 28.16 -3.93 5.40
CA GLY A 225 27.74 -5.32 5.42
C GLY A 225 28.54 -6.23 4.49
N ASP A 226 28.25 -7.53 4.52
CA ASP A 226 28.95 -8.55 3.72
C ASP A 226 28.78 -8.41 2.19
N PHE A 227 27.75 -7.69 1.72
CA PHE A 227 27.36 -7.67 0.31
C PHE A 227 27.39 -6.28 -0.34
N VAL A 228 26.95 -5.22 0.36
CA VAL A 228 26.90 -3.84 -0.14
C VAL A 228 27.14 -2.88 1.02
N ASP A 229 27.90 -1.81 0.78
CA ASP A 229 28.03 -0.68 1.70
C ASP A 229 27.01 0.41 1.31
N ARG A 230 26.21 0.89 2.26
CA ARG A 230 25.31 2.03 2.08
C ARG A 230 25.81 3.20 2.92
N ASN A 231 26.46 4.16 2.26
CA ASN A 231 27.12 5.28 2.93
C ASN A 231 26.64 6.61 2.37
N MET A 232 26.21 7.52 3.26
CA MET A 232 25.76 8.85 2.91
C MET A 232 26.08 9.87 3.99
N ALA A 233 26.33 11.11 3.56
CA ALA A 233 26.51 12.24 4.44
C ALA A 233 26.02 13.52 3.78
N PHE A 234 25.41 14.38 4.58
CA PHE A 234 24.83 15.64 4.12
C PHE A 234 25.31 16.82 4.96
N ALA A 235 25.44 17.96 4.29
CA ALA A 235 25.58 19.25 4.94
C ALA A 235 24.45 20.18 4.49
N VAL A 236 23.72 20.71 5.46
CA VAL A 236 22.55 21.54 5.24
C VAL A 236 22.81 22.91 5.83
N SER A 237 22.49 23.97 5.09
CA SER A 237 22.33 25.32 5.62
C SER A 237 21.00 25.87 5.14
N PHE A 238 20.22 26.51 6.01
CA PHE A 238 18.93 27.07 5.60
C PHE A 238 18.73 28.48 6.12
N ASN A 239 17.80 29.18 5.49
CA ASN A 239 17.20 30.40 5.99
C ASN A 239 15.66 30.32 5.89
N SER A 240 14.98 31.48 5.94
CA SER A 240 13.53 31.56 5.81
C SER A 240 12.98 31.02 4.49
N ASN A 241 13.75 31.13 3.39
CA ASN A 241 13.26 30.90 2.04
C ASN A 241 13.94 29.72 1.33
N ASN A 242 15.19 29.40 1.65
CA ASN A 242 15.98 28.43 0.90
C ASN A 242 16.77 27.47 1.80
N VAL A 243 17.12 26.33 1.23
CA VAL A 243 18.02 25.31 1.80
C VAL A 243 19.16 25.08 0.82
N LEU A 244 20.41 25.17 1.29
CA LEU A 244 21.61 24.75 0.59
C LEU A 244 22.01 23.36 1.08
N LEU A 245 22.10 22.40 0.17
CA LEU A 245 22.41 21.01 0.44
C LEU A 245 23.71 20.59 -0.27
N GLN A 246 24.63 19.98 0.48
CA GLN A 246 25.75 19.21 -0.05
C GLN A 246 25.60 17.74 0.36
N GLN A 247 26.11 16.83 -0.47
CA GLN A 247 26.11 15.40 -0.23
C GLN A 247 27.50 14.80 -0.49
N ALA A 248 27.83 13.72 0.21
CA ALA A 248 28.99 12.87 -0.02
C ALA A 248 28.74 11.45 0.55
N SER A 249 29.70 10.54 0.42
CA SER A 249 29.61 9.20 1.04
C SER A 249 29.91 9.21 2.54
N SER A 250 30.69 10.18 3.03
CA SER A 250 31.01 10.32 4.45
C SER A 250 31.13 11.78 4.86
N LEU A 251 31.02 12.03 6.17
CA LEU A 251 31.17 13.36 6.77
C LEU A 251 32.51 14.02 6.42
N SER A 252 33.55 13.24 6.16
CA SER A 252 34.88 13.76 5.81
C SER A 252 35.02 14.15 4.33
N GLU A 253 34.20 13.54 3.48
CA GLU A 253 34.21 13.75 2.03
C GLU A 253 33.29 14.89 1.58
N LEU A 254 32.46 15.42 2.48
CA LEU A 254 31.63 16.59 2.22
C LEU A 254 32.46 17.71 1.57
N PRO A 255 31.98 18.34 0.48
CA PRO A 255 32.76 19.31 -0.29
C PRO A 255 33.38 20.41 0.57
N PHE A 256 32.64 21.00 1.51
CA PHE A 256 33.17 22.06 2.38
C PHE A 256 34.30 21.59 3.33
N ARG A 257 34.38 20.29 3.63
CA ARG A 257 35.44 19.66 4.43
C ARG A 257 36.58 19.10 3.58
N ASN A 258 36.35 18.85 2.30
CA ASN A 258 37.31 18.23 1.38
C ASN A 258 37.87 19.21 0.32
N GLY A 259 38.08 20.46 0.72
CA GLY A 259 38.72 21.49 -0.13
C GLY A 259 37.84 22.11 -1.22
N GLY A 260 36.54 21.79 -1.24
CA GLY A 260 35.53 22.41 -2.08
C GLY A 260 34.94 23.70 -1.49
N SER A 261 34.02 24.31 -2.23
CA SER A 261 33.31 25.52 -1.78
C SER A 261 32.30 25.17 -0.69
N ASN A 262 32.08 26.11 0.24
CA ASN A 262 31.04 26.02 1.26
C ASN A 262 29.74 26.73 0.86
N SER A 263 29.68 27.31 -0.34
CA SER A 263 28.52 28.03 -0.87
C SER A 263 27.98 27.40 -2.17
N GLU A 264 28.48 26.22 -2.55
CA GLU A 264 28.04 25.47 -3.72
C GLU A 264 27.30 24.22 -3.26
N GLY A 265 26.27 23.79 -3.99
CA GLY A 265 25.41 22.66 -3.63
C GLY A 265 24.06 22.78 -4.33
N ALA A 266 23.15 21.84 -4.05
CA ALA A 266 21.76 21.95 -4.47
C ALA A 266 21.10 23.06 -3.66
N CYS A 267 20.55 24.07 -4.34
CA CYS A 267 19.77 25.10 -3.69
C CYS A 267 18.29 24.80 -3.87
N LEU A 268 17.55 24.70 -2.77
CA LEU A 268 16.15 24.31 -2.75
C LEU A 268 15.30 25.45 -2.19
N ALA A 269 14.12 25.68 -2.76
CA ALA A 269 13.15 26.67 -2.28
C ALA A 269 12.17 26.06 -1.26
N LYS A 270 11.96 26.73 -0.14
CA LYS A 270 11.07 26.30 0.96
C LYS A 270 9.60 26.68 0.74
N ASP A 271 9.30 27.39 -0.34
CA ASP A 271 7.96 27.83 -0.74
C ASP A 271 7.54 27.34 -2.14
N ASP A 272 8.39 26.55 -2.80
CA ASP A 272 8.13 25.94 -4.11
C ASP A 272 8.36 24.42 -4.02
N PHE A 273 7.28 23.65 -4.16
CA PHE A 273 7.27 22.21 -3.95
C PHE A 273 6.67 21.47 -5.15
N LYS A 274 7.14 20.24 -5.36
CA LYS A 274 6.36 19.19 -6.00
C LYS A 274 5.67 18.37 -4.92
N GLU A 275 4.41 18.02 -5.14
CA GLU A 275 3.65 17.18 -4.22
C GLU A 275 3.53 15.75 -4.77
N ALA A 276 3.45 14.78 -3.87
CA ALA A 276 3.01 13.42 -4.12
C ALA A 276 1.94 13.08 -3.08
N VAL A 277 0.82 12.52 -3.52
CA VAL A 277 -0.29 12.15 -2.65
C VAL A 277 -0.34 10.64 -2.53
N TRP A 278 -0.27 10.15 -1.30
CA TRP A 278 -0.23 8.71 -1.00
C TRP A 278 -1.60 8.16 -0.61
N ARG A 279 -2.45 9.00 0.00
CA ARG A 279 -3.76 8.59 0.50
C ARG A 279 -4.85 9.56 0.09
N TYR A 280 -6.01 9.01 -0.30
CA TYR A 280 -7.20 9.79 -0.64
C TYR A 280 -8.42 9.36 0.16
N GLY A 281 -9.14 10.34 0.70
CA GLY A 281 -10.49 10.16 1.20
C GLY A 281 -11.50 10.40 0.07
N MET A 282 -12.56 9.60 0.03
CA MET A 282 -13.68 9.80 -0.89
C MET A 282 -14.92 10.22 -0.11
N PHE A 283 -15.61 11.25 -0.59
CA PHE A 283 -16.75 11.85 0.11
C PHE A 283 -17.94 11.98 -0.82
N ASN A 284 -19.14 11.82 -0.29
CA ASN A 284 -20.37 12.10 -1.01
C ASN A 284 -20.41 13.57 -1.45
N LYS A 285 -20.51 13.81 -2.75
CA LYS A 285 -20.51 15.17 -3.33
C LYS A 285 -21.71 16.01 -2.88
N ALA A 286 -22.83 15.39 -2.55
CA ALA A 286 -24.04 16.09 -2.14
C ALA A 286 -24.05 16.44 -0.65
N THR A 287 -23.40 15.66 0.21
CA THR A 287 -23.48 15.82 1.69
C THR A 287 -22.14 16.12 2.35
N GLY A 288 -21.02 15.72 1.76
CA GLY A 288 -19.68 15.76 2.34
C GLY A 288 -19.41 14.65 3.36
N GLU A 289 -20.29 13.65 3.46
CA GLU A 289 -20.11 12.45 4.28
C GLU A 289 -19.02 11.55 3.68
N GLU A 290 -18.13 11.02 4.51
CA GLU A 290 -17.06 10.11 4.07
C GLU A 290 -17.65 8.76 3.60
N ILE A 291 -17.11 8.22 2.51
CA ILE A 291 -17.50 6.91 2.00
C ILE A 291 -16.71 5.84 2.74
N GLN A 292 -17.40 5.13 3.63
CA GLN A 292 -16.87 3.99 4.35
C GLN A 292 -17.21 2.69 3.60
N LEU A 293 -16.27 1.75 3.56
CA LEU A 293 -16.46 0.40 3.01
C LEU A 293 -16.06 -0.63 4.06
N ASN A 294 -16.92 -1.61 4.31
CA ASN A 294 -16.59 -2.78 5.12
C ASN A 294 -15.83 -3.79 4.26
N GLY A 295 -14.55 -3.52 3.98
CA GLY A 295 -13.72 -4.31 3.08
C GLY A 295 -13.21 -5.64 3.66
N GLY A 296 -13.26 -5.81 4.99
CA GLY A 296 -12.74 -6.99 5.66
C GLY A 296 -12.65 -6.87 7.19
N PHE A 297 -12.17 -7.92 7.84
CA PHE A 297 -11.81 -7.92 9.25
C PHE A 297 -10.72 -8.95 9.57
N PRO A 298 -9.91 -8.70 10.61
CA PRO A 298 -8.90 -9.66 11.06
C PRO A 298 -9.56 -10.93 11.64
N ILE A 299 -8.90 -12.06 11.42
CA ILE A 299 -9.29 -13.37 11.91
C ILE A 299 -8.10 -14.04 12.60
N ARG A 300 -8.39 -15.01 13.45
CA ARG A 300 -7.41 -15.94 13.98
C ARG A 300 -7.81 -17.36 13.66
N TYR A 301 -6.82 -18.22 13.44
CA TYR A 301 -7.02 -19.62 13.11
C TYR A 301 -6.01 -20.51 13.83
N ASP A 302 -6.23 -21.81 13.73
CA ASP A 302 -5.39 -22.88 14.28
C ASP A 302 -4.55 -23.42 13.12
N SER A 303 -3.27 -23.05 13.05
CA SER A 303 -2.42 -23.34 11.89
C SER A 303 -1.97 -24.80 11.84
N ASP A 304 -1.87 -25.48 12.97
CA ASP A 304 -1.37 -26.85 13.09
C ASP A 304 -2.45 -27.91 13.43
N SER A 305 -3.71 -27.46 13.52
CA SER A 305 -4.88 -28.27 13.88
C SER A 305 -4.76 -28.94 15.25
N ASP A 306 -4.04 -28.36 16.21
CA ASP A 306 -3.90 -28.88 17.58
C ASP A 306 -5.07 -28.50 18.51
N GLY A 307 -5.97 -27.63 18.04
CA GLY A 307 -7.12 -27.10 18.75
C GLY A 307 -6.88 -25.76 19.43
N ASN A 308 -5.71 -25.15 19.28
CA ASN A 308 -5.39 -23.82 19.77
C ASN A 308 -5.32 -22.83 18.61
N VAL A 309 -5.96 -21.68 18.80
CA VAL A 309 -5.88 -20.58 17.84
C VAL A 309 -4.59 -19.81 18.11
N ASP A 310 -3.63 -19.91 17.21
CA ASP A 310 -2.24 -19.47 17.38
C ASP A 310 -1.76 -18.52 16.27
N SER A 311 -2.34 -18.57 15.07
CA SER A 311 -1.96 -17.71 13.93
C SER A 311 -3.00 -16.64 13.57
N PHE A 312 -2.56 -15.63 12.83
CA PHE A 312 -3.35 -14.50 12.34
C PHE A 312 -3.65 -14.60 10.85
N GLY A 313 -4.83 -14.09 10.48
CA GLY A 313 -5.20 -13.91 9.09
C GLY A 313 -6.12 -12.71 8.90
N TYR A 314 -6.52 -12.46 7.66
CA TYR A 314 -7.45 -11.39 7.33
C TYR A 314 -8.46 -11.88 6.30
N ALA A 315 -9.75 -11.70 6.61
CA ALA A 315 -10.83 -12.04 5.69
C ALA A 315 -11.36 -10.75 5.05
N SER A 316 -11.45 -10.72 3.72
CA SER A 316 -11.82 -9.54 2.95
C SER A 316 -12.67 -9.90 1.72
N TYR A 317 -13.12 -8.87 0.98
CA TYR A 317 -13.74 -9.05 -0.33
C TYR A 317 -12.89 -9.89 -1.30
N TRP A 318 -11.57 -9.84 -1.18
CA TRP A 318 -10.64 -10.55 -2.07
C TRP A 318 -10.38 -12.01 -1.69
N GLY A 319 -10.93 -12.45 -0.57
CA GLY A 319 -10.67 -13.77 0.00
C GLY A 319 -10.04 -13.69 1.37
N ILE A 320 -9.33 -14.75 1.74
CA ILE A 320 -8.70 -14.89 3.05
C ILE A 320 -7.19 -14.95 2.85
N TRP A 321 -6.48 -14.10 3.58
CA TRP A 321 -5.04 -14.17 3.75
C TRP A 321 -4.70 -14.79 5.10
N THR A 322 -3.63 -15.57 5.15
CA THR A 322 -3.13 -16.26 6.34
C THR A 322 -1.61 -16.08 6.45
N GLU A 323 -1.08 -15.99 7.67
CA GLU A 323 0.37 -15.94 7.92
C GLU A 323 1.12 -17.15 7.36
N GLU A 324 0.46 -18.31 7.38
CA GLU A 324 0.98 -19.54 6.80
C GLU A 324 0.23 -19.85 5.50
N ASP A 325 0.97 -19.90 4.40
CA ASP A 325 0.43 -20.24 3.08
C ASP A 325 -0.19 -21.65 3.08
N GLY A 326 -1.45 -21.73 2.63
CA GLY A 326 -2.18 -23.00 2.55
C GLY A 326 -2.61 -23.61 3.88
N ALA A 327 -2.66 -22.80 4.96
CA ALA A 327 -3.02 -23.28 6.30
C ALA A 327 -4.52 -23.55 6.51
N LEU A 328 -5.39 -23.12 5.60
CA LEU A 328 -6.84 -23.29 5.72
C LEU A 328 -7.40 -24.15 4.59
N ASP A 329 -8.14 -25.18 4.97
CA ASP A 329 -8.94 -26.03 4.11
C ASP A 329 -10.45 -25.72 4.25
N THR A 330 -11.24 -26.16 3.27
CA THR A 330 -12.70 -26.11 3.39
C THR A 330 -13.18 -26.93 4.59
N GLY A 331 -13.93 -26.28 5.47
CA GLY A 331 -14.47 -26.86 6.70
C GLY A 331 -13.75 -26.38 7.97
N ASP A 332 -12.60 -25.73 7.83
CA ASP A 332 -11.86 -25.18 8.97
C ASP A 332 -12.62 -24.03 9.62
N THR A 333 -12.33 -23.81 10.90
CA THR A 333 -12.97 -22.75 11.69
C THR A 333 -11.98 -21.63 11.95
N VAL A 334 -12.39 -20.41 11.62
CA VAL A 334 -11.67 -19.19 11.99
C VAL A 334 -12.50 -18.39 12.97
N VAL A 335 -11.84 -17.56 13.77
CA VAL A 335 -12.49 -16.69 14.75
C VAL A 335 -12.19 -15.24 14.40
N ARG A 336 -13.22 -14.40 14.30
CA ARG A 336 -13.02 -12.97 14.13
C ARG A 336 -12.26 -12.40 15.32
N GLU A 337 -11.20 -11.66 15.04
CA GLU A 337 -10.45 -10.97 16.06
C GLU A 337 -11.16 -9.66 16.44
N SER A 338 -11.44 -9.50 17.73
CA SER A 338 -11.97 -8.26 18.30
C SER A 338 -11.00 -7.73 19.35
N ARG A 339 -10.01 -6.93 18.94
CA ARG A 339 -9.23 -6.14 19.91
C ARG A 339 -9.96 -4.82 20.17
N GLY A 340 -10.16 -4.46 21.44
CA GLY A 340 -10.58 -3.12 21.87
C GLY A 340 -12.09 -2.79 21.93
N GLU A 341 -12.95 -3.35 21.08
CA GLU A 341 -14.36 -2.91 20.98
C GLU A 341 -15.42 -3.86 21.56
N GLY A 342 -15.19 -4.52 22.70
CA GLY A 342 -16.26 -5.30 23.37
C GLY A 342 -17.01 -6.31 22.49
N GLY A 343 -16.41 -6.72 21.37
CA GLY A 343 -16.98 -7.60 20.37
C GLY A 343 -17.05 -9.03 20.88
N THR A 344 -18.02 -9.78 20.36
CA THR A 344 -18.08 -11.23 20.59
C THR A 344 -17.16 -11.93 19.61
N ASN A 345 -16.33 -12.85 20.09
CA ASN A 345 -15.58 -13.81 19.26
C ASN A 345 -16.59 -14.63 18.45
N GLU A 346 -16.80 -14.24 17.18
CA GLU A 346 -17.65 -14.93 16.23
C GLU A 346 -16.79 -15.95 15.45
N SER A 347 -17.30 -17.16 15.32
CA SER A 347 -16.63 -18.22 14.55
C SER A 347 -17.28 -18.38 13.19
N TYR A 348 -16.46 -18.62 12.19
CA TYR A 348 -16.84 -18.80 10.80
C TYR A 348 -16.21 -20.07 10.24
N THR A 349 -16.87 -20.68 9.28
CA THR A 349 -16.35 -21.84 8.54
C THR A 349 -15.78 -21.38 7.21
N VAL A 350 -14.57 -21.84 6.87
CA VAL A 350 -13.92 -21.58 5.58
C VAL A 350 -14.56 -22.45 4.50
N VAL A 351 -14.86 -21.85 3.36
CA VAL A 351 -15.30 -22.55 2.15
C VAL A 351 -14.45 -22.07 0.97
N GLU A 352 -13.72 -23.00 0.36
CA GLU A 352 -13.02 -22.82 -0.91
C GLU A 352 -13.82 -23.50 -2.03
N THR A 353 -14.00 -22.80 -3.14
CA THR A 353 -14.71 -23.31 -4.32
C THR A 353 -13.76 -23.91 -5.36
N GLN A 354 -14.29 -24.71 -6.30
CA GLN A 354 -13.48 -25.27 -7.40
C GLN A 354 -13.05 -24.24 -8.47
N GLY A 355 -13.42 -22.98 -8.30
CA GLY A 355 -13.22 -21.90 -9.25
C GLY A 355 -13.99 -20.65 -8.83
N ARG A 356 -13.88 -19.55 -9.57
CA ARG A 356 -14.59 -18.31 -9.25
C ARG A 356 -15.45 -17.81 -10.39
N LEU A 357 -16.60 -17.24 -10.04
CA LEU A 357 -17.49 -16.57 -10.98
C LEU A 357 -17.18 -15.08 -10.97
N ILE A 358 -16.83 -14.54 -12.14
CA ILE A 358 -16.55 -13.12 -12.34
C ILE A 358 -17.67 -12.54 -13.19
N LYS A 359 -18.42 -11.59 -12.63
CA LYS A 359 -19.34 -10.75 -13.40
C LYS A 359 -18.54 -9.64 -14.07
N LYS A 360 -18.79 -9.42 -15.36
CA LYS A 360 -18.19 -8.36 -16.17
C LYS A 360 -19.27 -7.43 -16.67
N GLU A 361 -19.16 -6.15 -16.33
CA GLU A 361 -20.03 -5.07 -16.82
C GLU A 361 -19.23 -4.23 -17.83
N ILE A 362 -19.76 -4.07 -19.04
CA ILE A 362 -19.04 -3.43 -20.13
C ILE A 362 -19.01 -1.90 -19.94
N GLU A 363 -17.81 -1.35 -20.00
CA GLU A 363 -17.52 0.06 -20.18
C GLU A 363 -17.02 0.33 -21.60
N THR A 364 -17.22 1.55 -22.08
CA THR A 364 -16.78 1.95 -23.43
C THR A 364 -15.90 3.19 -23.39
N LEU A 365 -14.86 3.20 -24.22
CA LEU A 365 -13.98 4.34 -24.42
C LEU A 365 -13.98 4.72 -25.90
N ALA A 366 -14.29 5.97 -26.21
CA ALA A 366 -14.21 6.46 -27.58
C ALA A 366 -12.77 6.34 -28.10
N LEU A 367 -12.59 5.95 -29.36
CA LEU A 367 -11.24 5.82 -29.94
C LEU A 367 -10.46 7.15 -29.95
N SER A 368 -11.15 8.29 -29.92
CA SER A 368 -10.52 9.61 -29.76
C SER A 368 -9.79 9.76 -28.43
N ASP A 369 -10.21 9.00 -27.42
CA ASP A 369 -9.76 9.10 -26.03
C ASP A 369 -8.83 7.92 -25.67
N ALA A 370 -8.61 6.99 -26.61
CA ALA A 370 -7.66 5.89 -26.49
C ALA A 370 -6.20 6.31 -26.76
N SER A 371 -5.97 7.58 -27.09
CA SER A 371 -4.62 8.09 -27.36
C SER A 371 -3.78 8.08 -26.08
N GLY A 372 -2.53 7.63 -26.20
CA GLY A 372 -1.59 7.55 -25.08
C GLY A 372 -1.75 6.33 -24.17
N ILE A 373 -2.82 5.54 -24.33
CA ILE A 373 -3.00 4.29 -23.56
C ILE A 373 -2.13 3.20 -24.19
N ASP A 374 -1.35 2.53 -23.35
CA ASP A 374 -0.62 1.31 -23.74
C ASP A 374 -1.56 0.11 -23.60
N PHE A 375 -1.62 -0.67 -24.69
CA PHE A 375 -2.30 -1.95 -24.76
C PHE A 375 -1.26 -3.05 -24.98
N TYR A 376 -1.49 -4.22 -24.42
CA TYR A 376 -0.66 -5.39 -24.61
C TYR A 376 -1.38 -6.40 -25.48
N TYR A 377 -0.63 -7.01 -26.40
CA TYR A 377 -1.18 -7.86 -27.43
C TYR A 377 -0.22 -9.00 -27.77
N TRP A 378 -0.78 -10.18 -27.99
CA TRP A 378 -0.04 -11.36 -28.40
C TRP A 378 -0.50 -11.83 -29.78
N ASP A 379 0.45 -12.17 -30.65
CA ASP A 379 0.18 -12.93 -31.87
C ASP A 379 1.37 -13.81 -32.24
N ASP A 380 1.16 -14.73 -33.20
CA ASP A 380 2.17 -15.71 -33.64
C ASP A 380 3.48 -15.08 -34.13
N SER A 381 3.50 -13.79 -34.49
CA SER A 381 4.74 -13.14 -34.91
C SER A 381 5.76 -13.01 -33.78
N LEU A 382 5.34 -13.15 -32.52
CA LEU A 382 6.25 -13.16 -31.36
C LEU A 382 7.20 -14.36 -31.38
N PHE A 383 6.80 -15.49 -31.96
CA PHE A 383 7.66 -16.69 -32.08
C PHE A 383 8.93 -16.46 -32.90
N ASP A 384 8.95 -15.42 -33.74
CA ASP A 384 10.11 -15.03 -34.55
C ASP A 384 10.92 -13.89 -33.89
N THR A 385 10.59 -13.51 -32.65
CA THR A 385 11.19 -12.40 -31.91
C THR A 385 11.71 -12.85 -30.54
N GLU A 386 12.43 -11.96 -29.86
CA GLU A 386 12.82 -12.15 -28.46
C GLU A 386 11.76 -11.65 -27.46
N PHE A 387 10.62 -11.14 -27.94
CA PHE A 387 9.60 -10.49 -27.13
C PHE A 387 8.56 -11.47 -26.58
N ASP A 388 8.14 -11.24 -25.34
CA ASP A 388 7.04 -11.97 -24.72
C ASP A 388 5.68 -11.43 -25.16
N GLN A 389 5.57 -10.11 -25.35
CA GLN A 389 4.35 -9.42 -25.78
C GLN A 389 4.65 -8.17 -26.63
N TRP A 390 3.65 -7.73 -27.41
CA TRP A 390 3.67 -6.45 -28.10
C TRP A 390 3.02 -5.35 -27.25
N VAL A 391 3.64 -4.17 -27.23
CA VAL A 391 2.98 -2.92 -26.80
C VAL A 391 2.33 -2.27 -28.02
N VAL A 392 1.04 -1.99 -27.91
CA VAL A 392 0.16 -1.47 -28.95
C VAL A 392 -0.40 -0.12 -28.52
N ARG A 393 -0.47 0.84 -29.45
CA ARG A 393 -1.14 2.14 -29.27
C ARG A 393 -2.10 2.43 -30.41
N TYR A 394 -3.17 3.16 -30.11
CA TYR A 394 -4.02 3.75 -31.14
C TYR A 394 -3.41 5.07 -31.65
N VAL A 395 -2.85 5.03 -32.86
CA VAL A 395 -2.11 6.16 -33.47
C VAL A 395 -2.60 6.37 -34.90
N GLU A 396 -2.87 7.62 -35.28
CA GLU A 396 -3.29 7.99 -36.64
C GLU A 396 -4.52 7.20 -37.18
N GLY A 397 -5.41 6.77 -36.28
CA GLY A 397 -6.63 6.06 -36.64
C GLY A 397 -6.48 4.53 -36.72
N GLN A 398 -5.33 3.98 -36.34
CA GLN A 398 -5.05 2.54 -36.40
C GLN A 398 -4.35 2.04 -35.12
N PHE A 399 -4.55 0.77 -34.79
CA PHE A 399 -3.77 0.10 -33.75
C PHE A 399 -2.40 -0.32 -34.31
N MET A 400 -1.34 0.16 -33.67
CA MET A 400 0.05 -0.01 -34.10
C MET A 400 0.84 -0.69 -32.99
N LYS A 401 1.59 -1.75 -33.31
CA LYS A 401 2.67 -2.27 -32.46
C LYS A 401 3.79 -1.23 -32.44
N VAL A 402 4.12 -0.71 -31.27
CA VAL A 402 5.10 0.38 -31.09
C VAL A 402 6.35 -0.07 -30.33
N ALA A 403 6.26 -1.13 -29.54
CA ALA A 403 7.38 -1.70 -28.80
C ALA A 403 7.17 -3.21 -28.59
N GLY A 404 8.25 -3.93 -28.29
CA GLY A 404 8.21 -5.26 -27.69
C GLY A 404 8.52 -5.19 -26.20
N LEU A 405 7.98 -6.15 -25.43
CA LEU A 405 8.14 -6.24 -23.98
C LEU A 405 8.73 -7.59 -23.59
N ASN A 406 9.70 -7.58 -22.67
CA ASN A 406 10.31 -8.76 -22.05
C ASN A 406 10.13 -8.71 -20.53
N TRP A 407 9.86 -9.84 -19.92
CA TRP A 407 9.80 -9.95 -18.45
C TRP A 407 11.16 -10.40 -17.91
N GLY A 408 11.86 -9.49 -17.23
CA GLY A 408 13.13 -9.78 -16.55
C GLY A 408 12.97 -9.80 -15.04
N GLU A 409 14.06 -10.14 -14.33
CA GLU A 409 14.12 -10.13 -12.84
C GLU A 409 13.83 -8.75 -12.24
N GLN A 410 13.97 -7.67 -13.02
CA GLN A 410 13.72 -6.28 -12.63
C GLN A 410 12.39 -5.74 -13.21
N GLY A 411 11.46 -6.64 -13.56
CA GLY A 411 10.16 -6.29 -14.14
C GLY A 411 10.17 -6.10 -15.67
N PRO A 412 9.12 -5.48 -16.23
CA PRO A 412 8.91 -5.39 -17.68
C PRO A 412 9.90 -4.44 -18.36
N GLN A 413 10.65 -4.97 -19.33
CA GLN A 413 11.63 -4.23 -20.12
C GLN A 413 11.06 -3.92 -21.51
N ARG A 414 10.98 -2.63 -21.86
CA ARG A 414 10.39 -2.14 -23.10
C ARG A 414 11.45 -1.80 -24.15
N THR A 415 11.32 -2.38 -25.34
CA THR A 415 12.15 -2.03 -26.51
C THR A 415 11.29 -1.42 -27.60
N ASN A 416 11.45 -0.11 -27.83
CA ASN A 416 10.71 0.59 -28.90
C ASN A 416 11.11 0.09 -30.29
N LEU A 417 10.13 -0.05 -31.17
CA LEU A 417 10.37 -0.41 -32.56
C LEU A 417 10.80 0.81 -33.36
N ASP A 418 11.86 0.66 -34.17
CA ASP A 418 12.30 1.70 -35.12
C ASP A 418 11.19 2.11 -36.11
N THR A 419 10.29 1.18 -36.42
CA THR A 419 9.14 1.42 -37.28
C THR A 419 7.92 0.71 -36.71
N PRO A 420 6.89 1.44 -36.24
CA PRO A 420 5.65 0.83 -35.78
C PRO A 420 4.98 -0.01 -36.85
N VAL A 421 4.35 -1.12 -36.45
CA VAL A 421 3.71 -2.09 -37.35
C VAL A 421 2.21 -2.09 -37.13
N ALA A 422 1.43 -1.85 -38.19
CA ALA A 422 -0.04 -1.81 -38.11
C ALA A 422 -0.65 -3.21 -37.90
N ILE A 423 -1.61 -3.31 -36.98
CA ILE A 423 -2.46 -4.48 -36.84
C ILE A 423 -3.56 -4.40 -37.90
N THR A 424 -3.69 -5.44 -38.73
CA THR A 424 -4.68 -5.51 -39.80
C THR A 424 -5.80 -6.47 -39.41
N LEU A 425 -7.04 -5.98 -39.40
CA LEU A 425 -8.23 -6.74 -39.04
C LEU A 425 -9.25 -6.69 -40.19
N GLU A 426 -9.97 -7.80 -40.41
CA GLU A 426 -11.15 -7.79 -41.28
C GLU A 426 -12.30 -7.03 -40.62
N VAL A 427 -13.18 -6.42 -41.43
CA VAL A 427 -14.31 -5.64 -40.90
C VAL A 427 -15.22 -6.54 -40.07
N GLY A 428 -15.55 -6.09 -38.85
CA GLY A 428 -16.40 -6.83 -37.93
C GLY A 428 -15.67 -7.86 -37.06
N HIS A 429 -14.38 -8.13 -37.29
CA HIS A 429 -13.60 -9.01 -36.42
C HIS A 429 -13.16 -8.30 -35.14
N PRO A 430 -13.12 -9.00 -33.99
CA PRO A 430 -12.61 -8.48 -32.74
C PRO A 430 -11.07 -8.48 -32.71
N LEU A 431 -10.52 -7.52 -31.98
CA LEU A 431 -9.15 -7.48 -31.50
C LEU A 431 -9.22 -7.50 -29.97
N PHE A 432 -8.60 -8.51 -29.36
CA PHE A 432 -8.48 -8.65 -27.92
C PHE A 432 -7.09 -8.17 -27.49
N MET A 433 -7.05 -7.30 -26.50
CA MET A 433 -5.85 -6.73 -25.92
C MET A 433 -6.00 -6.71 -24.40
N TYR A 434 -4.96 -6.29 -23.70
CA TYR A 434 -4.94 -6.09 -22.27
C TYR A 434 -4.40 -4.68 -21.95
N SER A 435 -4.86 -4.02 -20.88
CA SER A 435 -4.35 -2.71 -20.46
C SER A 435 -4.48 -2.56 -18.95
N ASP A 436 -3.33 -2.43 -18.26
CA ASP A 436 -3.30 -2.15 -16.82
C ASP A 436 -4.05 -0.86 -16.48
N GLN A 437 -3.90 0.16 -17.32
CA GLN A 437 -4.56 1.46 -17.16
C GLN A 437 -6.09 1.36 -17.20
N LEU A 438 -6.66 0.41 -17.94
CA LEU A 438 -8.11 0.20 -18.06
C LEU A 438 -8.61 -0.98 -17.20
N GLY A 439 -7.79 -1.50 -16.28
CA GLY A 439 -8.18 -2.56 -15.36
C GLY A 439 -8.22 -3.97 -15.98
N GLY A 440 -7.63 -4.16 -17.16
CA GLY A 440 -7.42 -5.49 -17.72
C GLY A 440 -7.85 -5.64 -19.18
N GLY A 441 -8.70 -6.63 -19.46
CA GLY A 441 -9.08 -7.03 -20.83
C GLY A 441 -9.77 -5.92 -21.62
N VAL A 442 -9.31 -5.67 -22.85
CA VAL A 442 -9.85 -4.67 -23.78
C VAL A 442 -10.22 -5.34 -25.10
N GLN A 443 -11.38 -4.99 -25.65
CA GLN A 443 -11.84 -5.46 -26.94
C GLN A 443 -12.13 -4.31 -27.89
N TYR A 444 -11.74 -4.46 -29.16
CA TYR A 444 -12.13 -3.55 -30.23
C TYR A 444 -12.68 -4.33 -31.41
N LYS A 445 -13.87 -3.98 -31.89
CA LYS A 445 -14.47 -4.55 -33.11
C LYS A 445 -14.10 -3.67 -34.30
N GLN A 446 -13.46 -4.23 -35.32
CA GLN A 446 -12.99 -3.44 -36.46
C GLN A 446 -14.13 -2.69 -37.16
N GLY A 447 -14.05 -1.36 -37.16
CA GLY A 447 -15.08 -0.46 -37.69
C GLY A 447 -15.95 0.22 -36.62
N ALA A 448 -15.81 -0.17 -35.35
CA ALA A 448 -16.44 0.51 -34.22
C ALA A 448 -15.80 1.88 -33.96
N SER A 449 -16.53 2.78 -33.30
CA SER A 449 -16.04 4.10 -32.88
C SER A 449 -15.48 4.12 -31.44
N ALA A 450 -15.55 3.00 -30.74
CA ALA A 450 -15.13 2.84 -29.36
C ALA A 450 -14.50 1.45 -29.13
N LEU A 451 -13.67 1.36 -28.09
CA LEU A 451 -13.22 0.10 -27.50
C LEU A 451 -14.06 -0.21 -26.26
N SER A 452 -14.16 -1.48 -25.91
CA SER A 452 -14.84 -1.99 -24.72
C SER A 452 -13.82 -2.50 -23.72
N PHE A 453 -14.05 -2.24 -22.44
CA PHE A 453 -13.32 -2.78 -21.30
C PHE A 453 -14.33 -3.11 -20.20
N TYR A 454 -13.91 -3.64 -19.06
CA TYR A 454 -14.84 -4.26 -18.12
C TYR A 454 -14.60 -3.77 -16.70
N LYS A 455 -15.71 -3.57 -15.98
CA LYS A 455 -15.71 -3.61 -14.51
C LYS A 455 -15.93 -5.04 -14.06
N GLU A 456 -15.17 -5.47 -13.08
CA GLU A 456 -15.22 -6.85 -12.60
C GLU A 456 -15.84 -6.94 -11.21
N THR A 457 -16.59 -8.00 -10.96
CA THR A 457 -17.08 -8.33 -9.62
C THR A 457 -16.90 -9.82 -9.42
N ILE A 458 -16.09 -10.18 -8.42
CA ILE A 458 -15.94 -11.57 -7.98
C ILE A 458 -17.20 -11.86 -7.16
N MET A 459 -17.99 -12.81 -7.64
CA MET A 459 -19.28 -13.12 -7.05
C MET A 459 -19.08 -14.10 -5.89
N ASN A 460 -19.65 -13.82 -4.72
CA ASN A 460 -19.59 -14.70 -3.54
C ASN A 460 -20.97 -15.28 -3.16
N GLY A 461 -22.03 -14.95 -3.90
CA GLY A 461 -23.37 -15.49 -3.69
C GLY A 461 -24.30 -14.58 -2.87
N SER A 462 -23.78 -13.47 -2.34
CA SER A 462 -24.56 -12.44 -1.65
C SER A 462 -25.27 -11.47 -2.61
N GLU A 463 -24.89 -11.48 -3.89
CA GLU A 463 -25.38 -10.53 -4.88
C GLU A 463 -26.86 -10.74 -5.22
N ALA A 464 -27.52 -9.70 -5.72
CA ALA A 464 -28.96 -9.72 -5.99
C ALA A 464 -29.37 -10.78 -7.03
N GLU A 465 -28.44 -11.14 -7.92
CA GLU A 465 -28.53 -12.22 -8.89
C GLU A 465 -28.86 -13.58 -8.23
N PHE A 466 -28.42 -13.79 -6.99
CA PHE A 466 -28.65 -15.00 -6.23
C PHE A 466 -29.85 -14.94 -5.28
N SER A 467 -30.69 -13.90 -5.37
CA SER A 467 -31.92 -13.78 -4.55
C SER A 467 -32.91 -14.94 -4.73
N GLY A 468 -32.79 -15.71 -5.82
CA GLY A 468 -33.54 -16.94 -6.07
C GLY A 468 -32.90 -18.22 -5.54
N GLY A 469 -31.70 -18.16 -4.94
CA GLY A 469 -30.90 -19.29 -4.48
C GLY A 469 -29.91 -19.85 -5.51
N SER A 470 -30.06 -19.47 -6.79
CA SER A 470 -29.17 -19.88 -7.88
C SER A 470 -29.21 -18.89 -9.04
N LEU A 471 -28.14 -18.91 -9.84
CA LEU A 471 -28.00 -18.17 -11.09
C LEU A 471 -27.80 -19.18 -12.24
N ASP A 472 -28.72 -19.15 -13.20
CA ASP A 472 -28.64 -19.97 -14.41
C ASP A 472 -28.05 -19.17 -15.57
N LEU A 473 -27.07 -19.76 -16.25
CA LEU A 473 -26.26 -19.15 -17.28
C LEU A 473 -26.26 -20.00 -18.55
N VAL A 474 -26.15 -19.32 -19.69
CA VAL A 474 -26.06 -19.91 -21.03
C VAL A 474 -24.71 -19.52 -21.62
N CYS A 475 -23.97 -20.51 -22.09
CA CYS A 475 -22.68 -20.36 -22.74
C CYS A 475 -22.76 -20.78 -24.20
N LEU A 476 -22.10 -20.02 -25.08
CA LEU A 476 -22.14 -20.21 -26.54
C LEU A 476 -20.76 -20.54 -27.13
N ASP A 477 -19.70 -20.03 -26.53
CA ASP A 477 -18.33 -20.19 -27.00
C ASP A 477 -17.37 -20.36 -25.81
N ARG A 478 -16.29 -21.14 -26.01
CA ARG A 478 -15.31 -21.50 -24.97
C ARG A 478 -15.98 -21.94 -23.66
N CYS A 479 -16.99 -22.80 -23.75
CA CYS A 479 -17.71 -23.35 -22.60
C CYS A 479 -16.87 -24.45 -21.96
N ILE A 480 -16.58 -24.36 -20.65
CA ILE A 480 -15.67 -25.30 -20.00
C ILE A 480 -16.35 -26.66 -19.78
N LYS A 481 -15.67 -27.75 -20.16
CA LYS A 481 -16.17 -29.11 -19.91
C LYS A 481 -16.33 -29.39 -18.42
N THR A 482 -17.36 -30.15 -18.04
CA THR A 482 -17.41 -30.77 -16.71
C THR A 482 -16.48 -31.98 -16.65
N GLY A 483 -15.82 -32.19 -15.50
CA GLY A 483 -14.95 -33.37 -15.30
C GLY A 483 -13.68 -33.36 -16.17
N LEU A 484 -13.03 -32.19 -16.27
CA LEU A 484 -11.76 -32.02 -16.98
C LEU A 484 -10.72 -33.06 -16.55
N THR A 485 -9.96 -33.54 -17.53
CA THR A 485 -8.80 -34.41 -17.30
C THR A 485 -7.51 -33.69 -17.66
N VAL A 486 -6.38 -34.18 -17.13
CA VAL A 486 -5.05 -33.68 -17.51
C VAL A 486 -4.83 -33.75 -19.04
N ASP A 487 -5.38 -34.77 -19.70
CA ASP A 487 -5.29 -34.92 -21.16
C ASP A 487 -6.04 -33.83 -21.92
N ASP A 488 -7.20 -33.37 -21.43
CA ASP A 488 -7.96 -32.27 -22.03
C ASP A 488 -7.14 -30.97 -22.03
N LEU A 489 -6.34 -30.75 -21.00
CA LEU A 489 -5.54 -29.53 -20.80
C LEU A 489 -4.17 -29.58 -21.46
N SER A 490 -3.84 -30.64 -22.19
CA SER A 490 -2.59 -30.75 -22.97
C SER A 490 -2.53 -29.84 -24.21
N THR A 491 -3.65 -29.21 -24.56
CA THR A 491 -3.78 -28.28 -25.70
C THR A 491 -4.55 -27.03 -25.29
N PHE A 492 -4.32 -25.90 -25.98
CA PHE A 492 -4.97 -24.61 -25.66
C PHE A 492 -6.51 -24.68 -25.62
N ASP A 493 -7.12 -25.43 -26.54
CA ASP A 493 -8.59 -25.48 -26.65
C ASP A 493 -9.22 -26.79 -26.14
N GLY A 494 -8.41 -27.75 -25.67
CA GLY A 494 -8.91 -29.08 -25.31
C GLY A 494 -9.81 -29.09 -24.08
N GLY A 495 -9.74 -28.07 -23.21
CA GLY A 495 -10.60 -27.92 -22.04
C GLY A 495 -12.03 -27.43 -22.33
N TYR A 496 -12.31 -27.02 -23.57
CA TYR A 496 -13.62 -26.45 -23.94
C TYR A 496 -14.49 -27.43 -24.70
N GLU A 497 -15.79 -27.26 -24.53
CA GLU A 497 -16.83 -27.83 -25.38
C GLU A 497 -16.72 -27.28 -26.80
N VAL A 498 -17.37 -27.95 -27.76
CA VAL A 498 -17.41 -27.48 -29.14
C VAL A 498 -18.21 -26.18 -29.20
N THR A 499 -17.65 -25.13 -29.81
CA THR A 499 -18.35 -23.84 -30.01
C THR A 499 -19.72 -24.06 -30.65
N ALA A 500 -20.75 -23.40 -30.12
CA ALA A 500 -22.12 -23.52 -30.62
C ALA A 500 -22.22 -23.00 -32.06
N GLU A 501 -22.75 -23.81 -32.99
CA GLU A 501 -22.99 -23.37 -34.38
C GLU A 501 -24.27 -22.52 -34.48
N THR A 502 -25.23 -22.78 -33.60
CA THR A 502 -26.49 -22.06 -33.51
C THR A 502 -26.87 -21.82 -32.06
N MET A 503 -27.78 -20.88 -31.81
CA MET A 503 -28.32 -20.64 -30.46
C MET A 503 -28.99 -21.87 -29.81
N ALA A 504 -29.35 -22.90 -30.60
CA ALA A 504 -29.94 -24.14 -30.08
C ALA A 504 -28.89 -25.13 -29.54
N ASP A 505 -27.61 -24.91 -29.85
CA ASP A 505 -26.48 -25.74 -29.42
C ASP A 505 -25.79 -25.18 -28.17
N ALA A 506 -26.41 -24.20 -27.51
CA ALA A 506 -25.87 -23.56 -26.32
C ALA A 506 -25.78 -24.53 -25.13
N TYR A 507 -24.84 -24.24 -24.23
CA TYR A 507 -24.58 -25.02 -23.03
C TYR A 507 -25.16 -24.31 -21.80
N ASP A 508 -25.96 -25.04 -21.02
CA ASP A 508 -26.55 -24.53 -19.79
C ASP A 508 -25.63 -24.83 -18.59
N TYR A 509 -25.43 -23.80 -17.76
CA TYR A 509 -24.74 -23.87 -16.49
C TYR A 509 -25.59 -23.29 -15.36
N SER A 510 -25.31 -23.69 -14.13
CA SER A 510 -25.95 -23.15 -12.94
C SER A 510 -24.97 -23.04 -11.79
N ILE A 511 -25.11 -21.98 -11.00
CA ILE A 511 -24.37 -21.75 -9.76
C ILE A 511 -25.39 -21.55 -8.64
N SER A 512 -25.24 -22.26 -7.53
CA SER A 512 -26.08 -22.13 -6.34
C SER A 512 -25.31 -21.37 -5.26
N ASN A 513 -25.95 -20.42 -4.57
CA ASN A 513 -25.35 -19.77 -3.40
C ASN A 513 -25.60 -20.56 -2.10
N THR A 514 -26.10 -21.80 -2.20
CA THR A 514 -26.34 -22.70 -1.06
C THR A 514 -26.01 -24.16 -1.38
N GLY A 515 -25.86 -24.99 -0.34
CA GLY A 515 -25.70 -26.44 -0.47
C GLY A 515 -24.26 -26.91 -0.67
N VAL A 516 -24.08 -28.19 -1.01
CA VAL A 516 -22.75 -28.85 -1.03
C VAL A 516 -21.81 -28.37 -2.14
N ASN A 517 -22.35 -27.76 -3.20
CA ASN A 517 -21.58 -27.20 -4.32
C ASN A 517 -21.77 -25.68 -4.35
N MET A 518 -21.88 -25.04 -3.18
CA MET A 518 -22.03 -23.60 -3.05
C MET A 518 -20.98 -22.88 -3.91
N MET A 519 -21.41 -21.89 -4.68
CA MET A 519 -20.59 -21.06 -5.57
C MET A 519 -19.75 -21.82 -6.60
N SER A 520 -20.04 -23.11 -6.85
CA SER A 520 -19.40 -23.89 -7.90
C SER A 520 -20.23 -23.93 -9.17
N LEU A 521 -19.60 -23.70 -10.33
CA LEU A 521 -20.25 -23.85 -11.64
C LEU A 521 -20.59 -25.31 -11.91
N THR A 522 -21.85 -25.59 -12.28
CA THR A 522 -22.32 -26.93 -12.59
C THR A 522 -23.02 -27.00 -13.95
N SER A 523 -22.88 -28.12 -14.65
CA SER A 523 -23.69 -28.45 -15.83
C SER A 523 -24.21 -29.88 -15.70
N GLY A 524 -25.50 -30.10 -15.93
CA GLY A 524 -26.14 -31.41 -15.76
C GLY A 524 -26.01 -32.01 -14.35
N GLY A 525 -25.71 -31.19 -13.33
CA GLY A 525 -25.44 -31.61 -11.95
C GLY A 525 -23.98 -31.99 -11.66
N SER A 526 -23.09 -31.93 -12.65
CA SER A 526 -21.64 -32.15 -12.50
C SER A 526 -20.92 -30.82 -12.33
N VAL A 527 -19.96 -30.76 -11.41
CA VAL A 527 -19.14 -29.58 -11.14
C VAL A 527 -18.09 -29.39 -12.25
N VAL A 528 -17.84 -28.14 -12.61
CA VAL A 528 -16.68 -27.73 -13.40
C VAL A 528 -15.51 -27.56 -12.44
N SER A 529 -14.56 -28.48 -12.49
CA SER A 529 -13.39 -28.52 -11.61
C SER A 529 -12.12 -28.69 -12.42
N PHE A 530 -11.04 -28.05 -11.98
CA PHE A 530 -9.71 -28.25 -12.53
C PHE A 530 -9.07 -29.55 -11.98
N PRO A 531 -8.38 -30.35 -12.81
CA PRO A 531 -7.70 -31.56 -12.35
C PRO A 531 -6.34 -31.25 -11.70
N ASP A 532 -5.99 -31.99 -10.65
CA ASP A 532 -4.66 -31.91 -10.03
C ASP A 532 -3.57 -32.53 -10.92
N GLY A 533 -2.33 -32.11 -10.70
CA GLY A 533 -1.14 -32.75 -11.29
C GLY A 533 -0.91 -32.43 -12.77
N LEU A 534 -1.39 -31.28 -13.24
CA LEU A 534 -1.10 -30.77 -14.58
C LEU A 534 0.41 -30.45 -14.70
N PRO A 535 1.11 -30.87 -15.78
CA PRO A 535 2.50 -30.50 -16.00
C PRO A 535 2.69 -28.98 -16.15
N GLU A 536 3.79 -28.44 -15.63
CA GLU A 536 4.13 -27.01 -15.71
C GLU A 536 4.29 -26.51 -17.15
N ASP A 537 4.65 -27.39 -18.09
CA ASP A 537 4.77 -27.07 -19.53
C ASP A 537 3.44 -27.14 -20.28
N SER A 538 2.33 -27.44 -19.59
CA SER A 538 1.00 -27.35 -20.18
C SER A 538 0.69 -25.90 -20.57
N PRO A 539 0.08 -25.68 -21.75
CA PRO A 539 -0.39 -24.35 -22.14
C PRO A 539 -1.44 -23.77 -21.18
N ASN A 540 -2.05 -24.60 -20.32
CA ASN A 540 -3.07 -24.20 -19.34
C ASN A 540 -2.60 -24.39 -17.89
N ALA A 541 -1.29 -24.42 -17.64
CA ALA A 541 -0.71 -24.61 -16.29
C ALA A 541 -1.23 -23.60 -15.26
N TRP A 542 -1.65 -22.41 -15.71
CA TRP A 542 -2.12 -21.29 -14.88
C TRP A 542 -3.65 -21.23 -14.70
N GLY A 543 -4.39 -22.23 -15.20
CA GLY A 543 -5.84 -22.26 -15.19
C GLY A 543 -6.48 -21.95 -16.55
N ILE A 544 -7.82 -21.99 -16.60
CA ILE A 544 -8.62 -21.67 -17.78
C ILE A 544 -9.83 -20.79 -17.39
N GLN A 545 -10.28 -19.97 -18.35
CA GLN A 545 -11.48 -19.14 -18.22
C GLN A 545 -12.51 -19.51 -19.29
N SER A 546 -13.78 -19.50 -18.94
CA SER A 546 -14.86 -19.66 -19.92
C SER A 546 -14.94 -18.46 -20.86
N GLY A 547 -15.58 -18.64 -22.01
CA GLY A 547 -16.11 -17.50 -22.76
C GLY A 547 -17.25 -16.80 -22.01
N PRO A 548 -17.81 -15.71 -22.59
CA PRO A 548 -18.93 -15.01 -22.00
C PRO A 548 -20.15 -15.91 -21.80
N MET A 549 -20.62 -15.97 -20.57
CA MET A 549 -21.89 -16.61 -20.21
C MET A 549 -22.93 -15.54 -19.89
N VAL A 550 -24.15 -15.72 -20.37
CA VAL A 550 -25.23 -14.73 -20.20
C VAL A 550 -26.47 -15.41 -19.62
N THR A 551 -27.36 -14.64 -19.01
CA THR A 551 -28.64 -15.21 -18.53
C THR A 551 -29.48 -15.71 -19.72
N ALA A 552 -30.41 -16.64 -19.47
CA ALA A 552 -31.34 -17.12 -20.49
C ALA A 552 -32.18 -15.99 -21.14
N ALA A 553 -32.43 -14.91 -20.39
CA ALA A 553 -33.14 -13.74 -20.91
C ALA A 553 -32.33 -13.01 -21.99
N VAL A 554 -31.02 -12.83 -21.77
CA VAL A 554 -30.09 -12.23 -22.74
C VAL A 554 -29.81 -13.18 -23.89
N ALA A 555 -29.56 -14.47 -23.63
CA ALA A 555 -29.40 -15.46 -24.69
C ALA A 555 -30.61 -15.49 -25.65
N GLY A 556 -31.83 -15.29 -25.12
CA GLY A 556 -33.06 -15.23 -25.91
C GLY A 556 -33.19 -14.00 -26.83
N THR A 557 -32.34 -12.98 -26.69
CA THR A 557 -32.29 -11.83 -27.62
C THR A 557 -31.26 -12.00 -28.73
N LEU A 558 -30.32 -12.92 -28.59
CA LEU A 558 -29.27 -13.18 -29.57
C LEU A 558 -29.80 -14.07 -30.71
N SER A 559 -29.28 -13.84 -31.90
CA SER A 559 -29.61 -14.56 -33.13
C SER A 559 -28.42 -15.34 -33.71
N ASP A 560 -27.21 -14.98 -33.32
CA ASP A 560 -25.96 -15.64 -33.70
C ASP A 560 -25.06 -15.82 -32.45
N PRO A 561 -24.39 -16.98 -32.28
CA PRO A 561 -23.53 -17.24 -31.11
C PRO A 561 -22.44 -16.19 -30.87
N PHE A 562 -21.89 -15.57 -31.92
CA PHE A 562 -20.82 -14.57 -31.79
C PHE A 562 -21.35 -13.19 -31.38
N GLU A 563 -22.67 -12.96 -31.39
CA GLU A 563 -23.26 -11.74 -30.83
C GLU A 563 -23.04 -11.62 -29.32
N VAL A 564 -22.63 -12.69 -28.63
CA VAL A 564 -22.26 -12.65 -27.21
C VAL A 564 -21.06 -11.73 -26.93
N TYR A 565 -20.21 -11.49 -27.95
CA TYR A 565 -19.07 -10.57 -27.88
C TYR A 565 -19.40 -9.16 -28.39
N ASP A 566 -20.66 -8.89 -28.75
CA ASP A 566 -21.09 -7.58 -29.23
C ASP A 566 -21.61 -6.72 -28.06
N ALA A 567 -20.85 -5.69 -27.70
CA ALA A 567 -21.20 -4.77 -26.62
C ALA A 567 -22.50 -3.99 -26.83
N GLU A 568 -23.04 -3.94 -28.07
CA GLU A 568 -24.37 -3.37 -28.32
C GLU A 568 -25.51 -4.34 -27.97
N GLN A 569 -25.22 -5.64 -27.84
CA GLN A 569 -26.18 -6.70 -27.54
C GLN A 569 -26.06 -7.22 -26.10
N VAL A 570 -24.84 -7.30 -25.58
CA VAL A 570 -24.52 -7.81 -24.25
C VAL A 570 -23.73 -6.75 -23.51
N ASP A 571 -24.30 -6.18 -22.46
CA ASP A 571 -23.66 -5.18 -21.58
C ASP A 571 -23.18 -5.78 -20.25
N THR A 572 -23.67 -6.98 -19.89
CA THR A 572 -23.29 -7.74 -18.71
C THR A 572 -23.17 -9.21 -19.06
N PHE A 573 -22.06 -9.83 -18.66
CA PHE A 573 -21.84 -11.27 -18.80
C PHE A 573 -21.03 -11.81 -17.63
N TYR A 574 -20.86 -13.13 -17.60
CA TYR A 574 -20.19 -13.85 -16.53
C TYR A 574 -19.10 -14.73 -17.13
N VAL A 575 -17.98 -14.85 -16.41
CA VAL A 575 -16.87 -15.73 -16.75
C VAL A 575 -16.59 -16.62 -15.56
N TRP A 576 -16.42 -17.92 -15.81
CA TRP A 576 -15.94 -18.85 -14.81
C TRP A 576 -14.44 -19.07 -15.01
N GLU A 577 -13.67 -18.87 -13.94
CA GLU A 577 -12.26 -19.21 -13.88
C GLU A 577 -12.06 -20.44 -12.98
N THR A 578 -11.17 -21.34 -13.38
CA THR A 578 -10.78 -22.50 -12.57
C THR A 578 -9.33 -22.88 -12.90
N GLY A 579 -8.60 -23.34 -11.90
CA GLY A 579 -7.17 -23.59 -12.01
C GLY A 579 -6.57 -24.12 -10.71
N PRO A 580 -5.25 -24.40 -10.71
CA PRO A 580 -4.59 -25.00 -9.55
C PRO A 580 -4.28 -23.99 -8.44
N ASN A 581 -4.37 -22.68 -8.71
CA ASN A 581 -3.94 -21.62 -7.81
C ASN A 581 -5.11 -20.99 -7.06
N ASP A 582 -4.83 -20.37 -5.91
CA ASP A 582 -5.86 -19.77 -5.05
C ASP A 582 -6.56 -18.59 -5.72
N TRP A 583 -5.83 -17.80 -6.53
CA TRP A 583 -6.45 -16.74 -7.32
C TRP A 583 -7.42 -17.27 -8.38
N ASN A 584 -7.40 -18.56 -8.72
CA ASN A 584 -8.40 -19.14 -9.62
C ASN A 584 -9.71 -19.53 -8.91
N LYS A 585 -9.73 -19.47 -7.57
CA LYS A 585 -10.83 -19.94 -6.73
C LYS A 585 -11.44 -18.80 -5.92
N THR A 586 -12.55 -19.06 -5.25
CA THR A 586 -13.13 -18.15 -4.25
C THR A 586 -13.03 -18.81 -2.89
N THR A 587 -12.39 -18.11 -1.96
CA THR A 587 -12.36 -18.51 -0.55
C THR A 587 -13.23 -17.54 0.23
N MET A 588 -14.22 -18.04 0.94
CA MET A 588 -15.18 -17.24 1.68
C MET A 588 -15.43 -17.81 3.08
N LEU A 589 -15.96 -16.95 3.94
CA LEU A 589 -16.41 -17.32 5.27
C LEU A 589 -17.91 -17.59 5.25
N VAL A 590 -18.34 -18.62 5.96
CA VAL A 590 -19.74 -18.96 6.19
C VAL A 590 -20.04 -18.89 7.68
N ASP A 591 -21.12 -18.23 8.06
CA ASP A 591 -21.52 -18.10 9.46
C ASP A 591 -22.20 -19.36 10.01
N SER A 592 -22.59 -19.32 11.29
CA SER A 592 -23.27 -20.45 11.95
C SER A 592 -24.66 -20.77 11.39
N GLU A 593 -25.28 -19.86 10.64
CA GLU A 593 -26.58 -20.05 9.98
C GLU A 593 -26.43 -20.68 8.59
N GLY A 594 -25.19 -20.75 8.07
CA GLY A 594 -24.85 -21.30 6.77
C GLY A 594 -24.84 -20.24 5.65
N ASP A 595 -24.88 -18.96 6.01
CA ASP A 595 -24.87 -17.84 5.08
C ASP A 595 -23.45 -17.32 4.87
N ALA A 596 -23.13 -16.91 3.63
CA ALA A 596 -21.83 -16.35 3.30
C ALA A 596 -21.65 -14.95 3.92
N VAL A 597 -20.52 -14.73 4.57
CA VAL A 597 -20.11 -13.42 5.08
C VAL A 597 -19.91 -12.48 3.90
N THR A 598 -20.55 -11.32 3.96
CA THR A 598 -20.53 -10.34 2.87
C THR A 598 -19.60 -9.17 3.24
N PHE A 599 -18.73 -8.82 2.29
CA PHE A 599 -17.90 -7.64 2.35
C PHE A 599 -18.38 -6.62 1.31
N ASP A 600 -18.20 -5.34 1.60
CA ASP A 600 -18.47 -4.30 0.61
C ASP A 600 -17.46 -4.41 -0.52
N LYS A 601 -17.96 -4.54 -1.75
CA LYS A 601 -17.08 -4.54 -2.92
C LYS A 601 -16.43 -3.17 -3.08
N PRO A 602 -15.19 -3.11 -3.58
CA PRO A 602 -14.58 -1.86 -4.00
C PRO A 602 -15.43 -1.08 -4.98
N ILE A 603 -15.38 0.25 -4.88
CA ILE A 603 -16.06 1.14 -5.81
C ILE A 603 -15.13 1.39 -6.99
N GLU A 604 -15.40 0.68 -8.09
CA GLU A 604 -14.64 0.78 -9.34
C GLU A 604 -15.32 1.76 -10.32
N PHE A 605 -14.52 2.63 -10.95
CA PHE A 605 -15.01 3.61 -11.92
C PHE A 605 -13.94 4.09 -12.90
N SER A 606 -14.38 4.39 -14.11
CA SER A 606 -13.54 5.09 -15.08
C SER A 606 -13.38 6.56 -14.70
N TYR A 607 -12.15 7.06 -14.78
CA TYR A 607 -11.79 8.44 -14.48
C TYR A 607 -10.90 8.99 -15.58
N THR A 608 -11.34 10.09 -16.21
CA THR A 608 -10.49 10.83 -17.16
C THR A 608 -9.72 11.91 -16.42
N HIS A 609 -8.41 11.70 -16.26
CA HIS A 609 -7.53 12.70 -15.71
C HIS A 609 -7.27 13.82 -16.73
N SER A 610 -7.13 15.04 -16.24
CA SER A 610 -6.75 16.20 -17.05
C SER A 610 -5.97 17.19 -16.20
N GLU A 611 -5.19 18.05 -16.83
CA GLU A 611 -4.40 19.10 -16.17
C GLU A 611 -5.23 19.95 -15.18
N ALA A 612 -6.51 20.20 -15.47
CA ALA A 612 -7.38 20.99 -14.60
C ALA A 612 -7.71 20.31 -13.24
N ASN A 613 -7.58 18.98 -13.20
CA ASN A 613 -7.81 18.16 -12.02
C ASN A 613 -6.50 17.75 -11.32
N HIS A 614 -5.35 18.22 -11.80
CA HIS A 614 -4.07 18.00 -11.14
C HIS A 614 -3.91 18.98 -9.97
N ARG A 615 -3.31 18.53 -8.86
CA ARG A 615 -3.31 19.25 -7.58
C ARG A 615 -2.57 20.59 -7.59
N ASP A 616 -1.59 20.79 -8.47
CA ASP A 616 -0.58 21.85 -8.29
C ASP A 616 0.33 22.07 -9.53
N GLY A 617 -0.07 21.59 -10.71
CA GLY A 617 0.78 21.59 -11.91
C GLY A 617 2.05 20.72 -11.83
N SER A 618 2.23 19.91 -10.77
CA SER A 618 3.40 19.05 -10.53
C SER A 618 3.36 17.68 -11.24
N ALA A 619 2.85 17.60 -12.46
CA ALA A 619 2.86 16.33 -13.18
C ALA A 619 4.32 15.88 -13.35
N PHE A 620 4.68 14.70 -12.82
CA PHE A 620 6.03 14.18 -12.98
C PHE A 620 6.31 13.85 -14.45
N THR A 621 5.28 13.49 -15.25
CA THR A 621 5.46 13.10 -16.66
C THR A 621 4.25 13.30 -17.59
N TYR A 622 3.08 13.77 -17.13
CA TYR A 622 1.82 13.57 -17.89
C TYR A 622 1.34 14.71 -18.79
N ALA A 623 2.00 15.88 -18.78
CA ALA A 623 1.52 17.07 -19.49
C ALA A 623 1.52 16.95 -21.04
N GLU A 624 2.22 15.95 -21.61
CA GLU A 624 2.46 15.87 -23.07
C GLU A 624 1.38 15.14 -23.87
N VAL A 625 0.57 14.28 -23.22
CA VAL A 625 -0.32 13.31 -23.89
C VAL A 625 -1.82 13.66 -23.84
N GLY A 626 -2.19 14.73 -23.12
CA GLY A 626 -3.58 15.18 -22.98
C GLY A 626 -4.37 14.36 -21.96
N PRO A 627 -5.72 14.50 -21.92
CA PRO A 627 -6.53 13.74 -20.99
C PRO A 627 -6.48 12.24 -21.28
N GLN A 628 -6.30 11.43 -20.25
CA GLN A 628 -6.32 9.97 -20.36
C GLN A 628 -7.27 9.36 -19.34
N THR A 629 -7.86 8.23 -19.71
CA THR A 629 -8.83 7.51 -18.88
C THR A 629 -8.16 6.38 -18.14
N PHE A 630 -8.44 6.27 -16.86
CA PHE A 630 -7.94 5.24 -15.94
C PHE A 630 -9.12 4.50 -15.34
N MET A 631 -8.93 3.23 -15.04
CA MET A 631 -9.79 2.54 -14.07
C MET A 631 -9.26 2.83 -12.68
N LEU A 632 -10.07 3.53 -11.87
CA LEU A 632 -9.75 3.77 -10.46
C LEU A 632 -10.65 2.92 -9.59
N GLN A 633 -10.12 2.57 -8.42
CA GLN A 633 -10.78 1.68 -7.49
C GLN A 633 -10.61 2.21 -6.07
N TYR A 634 -11.72 2.39 -5.36
CA TYR A 634 -11.72 2.82 -3.97
C TYR A 634 -12.13 1.67 -3.05
N ASN A 635 -11.25 1.32 -2.09
CA ASN A 635 -11.47 0.21 -1.15
C ASN A 635 -11.83 0.69 0.26
N GLY A 636 -11.79 1.99 0.53
CA GLY A 636 -12.12 2.56 1.84
C GLY A 636 -11.28 3.81 2.15
N PRO A 637 -11.47 4.44 3.32
CA PRO A 637 -10.75 5.66 3.71
C PRO A 637 -9.24 5.58 3.52
N GLY A 638 -8.70 6.47 2.69
CA GLY A 638 -7.27 6.52 2.37
C GLY A 638 -6.84 5.61 1.22
N ASP A 639 -7.68 4.66 0.78
CA ASP A 639 -7.29 3.60 -0.15
C ASP A 639 -7.92 3.78 -1.55
N LEU A 640 -7.22 4.53 -2.40
CA LEU A 640 -7.58 4.77 -3.81
C LEU A 640 -6.49 4.24 -4.74
N HIS A 641 -6.83 3.21 -5.50
CA HIS A 641 -5.97 2.50 -6.44
C HIS A 641 -6.20 2.92 -7.90
N GLY A 642 -5.26 2.51 -8.75
CA GLY A 642 -5.33 2.70 -10.21
C GLY A 642 -4.59 3.93 -10.73
N ILE A 643 -3.98 4.73 -9.85
CA ILE A 643 -3.04 5.79 -10.25
C ILE A 643 -1.68 5.13 -10.50
N PRO A 644 -1.11 5.21 -11.72
CA PRO A 644 0.19 4.59 -11.99
C PRO A 644 1.32 5.29 -11.23
N PHE A 645 2.38 4.52 -10.96
CA PHE A 645 3.60 5.02 -10.35
C PHE A 645 4.77 4.99 -11.33
N VAL A 646 5.73 5.89 -11.13
CA VAL A 646 6.97 5.96 -11.90
C VAL A 646 8.16 6.09 -10.96
N GLN A 647 9.20 5.31 -11.22
CA GLN A 647 10.47 5.41 -10.52
C GLN A 647 11.17 6.72 -10.91
N ILE A 648 11.58 7.50 -9.92
CA ILE A 648 12.31 8.76 -10.14
C ILE A 648 13.73 8.61 -9.58
N GLY A 649 14.75 8.90 -10.40
CA GLY A 649 16.17 8.78 -10.04
C GLY A 649 16.94 7.70 -10.81
N GLY A 650 16.25 6.91 -11.63
CA GLY A 650 16.86 5.82 -12.40
C GLY A 650 16.99 4.52 -11.60
N GLU A 651 17.74 3.56 -12.15
CA GLU A 651 17.86 2.17 -11.65
C GLU A 651 18.41 2.05 -10.22
N GLU A 652 19.05 3.09 -9.68
CA GLU A 652 19.63 3.11 -8.32
C GLU A 652 18.68 3.72 -7.26
N SER A 653 17.50 4.20 -7.65
CA SER A 653 16.54 4.82 -6.73
C SER A 653 15.36 3.89 -6.46
N ASP A 654 15.16 3.48 -5.21
CA ASP A 654 14.02 2.65 -4.83
C ASP A 654 12.70 3.45 -4.68
N ARG A 655 12.69 4.74 -5.04
CA ARG A 655 11.53 5.62 -4.83
C ARG A 655 10.61 5.71 -6.05
N TRP A 656 9.35 5.38 -5.82
CA TRP A 656 8.27 5.41 -6.80
C TRP A 656 7.30 6.54 -6.48
N TYR A 657 6.92 7.33 -7.48
CA TYR A 657 6.02 8.46 -7.29
C TYR A 657 4.76 8.32 -8.14
N PRO A 658 3.59 8.76 -7.66
CA PRO A 658 2.38 8.78 -8.46
C PRO A 658 2.60 9.67 -9.68
N VAL A 659 2.18 9.18 -10.84
CA VAL A 659 2.34 9.88 -12.13
C VAL A 659 1.55 11.20 -12.16
N PHE A 660 0.41 11.23 -11.46
CA PHE A 660 -0.39 12.44 -11.25
C PHE A 660 -1.05 12.45 -9.85
N ASN A 661 -1.44 13.64 -9.40
CA ASN A 661 -2.09 13.85 -8.10
C ASN A 661 -3.45 14.52 -8.31
N LEU A 662 -4.50 13.95 -7.73
CA LEU A 662 -5.84 14.51 -7.81
C LEU A 662 -5.96 15.76 -6.92
N LYS A 663 -6.50 16.82 -7.50
CA LYS A 663 -6.85 18.03 -6.77
C LYS A 663 -8.02 17.77 -5.81
N ASP A 664 -7.97 18.38 -4.62
CA ASP A 664 -9.09 18.34 -3.69
C ASP A 664 -10.39 18.85 -4.33
N GLY A 665 -11.47 18.11 -4.12
CA GLY A 665 -12.78 18.41 -4.67
C GLY A 665 -12.97 17.93 -6.11
N THR A 666 -11.98 17.23 -6.69
CA THR A 666 -12.14 16.57 -7.99
C THR A 666 -13.31 15.60 -7.92
N VAL A 667 -14.25 15.75 -8.86
CA VAL A 667 -15.43 14.90 -8.94
C VAL A 667 -15.04 13.56 -9.54
N ILE A 668 -15.38 12.49 -8.84
CA ILE A 668 -15.09 11.11 -9.23
C ILE A 668 -16.31 10.19 -8.99
N GLY A 669 -16.15 8.92 -9.31
CA GLY A 669 -17.17 7.89 -9.13
C GLY A 669 -18.00 7.62 -10.39
N PRO A 670 -18.71 6.49 -10.43
CA PRO A 670 -19.47 6.03 -11.60
C PRO A 670 -20.43 7.06 -12.22
N GLU A 671 -21.04 7.90 -11.40
CA GLU A 671 -22.00 8.94 -11.81
C GLU A 671 -21.52 10.36 -11.45
N GLY A 672 -20.24 10.51 -11.09
CA GLY A 672 -19.70 11.77 -10.56
C GLY A 672 -20.35 12.20 -9.25
N GLN A 673 -20.71 11.21 -8.42
CA GLN A 673 -21.41 11.37 -7.14
C GLN A 673 -20.48 11.59 -5.95
N TYR A 674 -19.18 11.44 -6.15
CA TYR A 674 -18.18 11.61 -5.10
C TYR A 674 -17.20 12.74 -5.41
N VAL A 675 -16.48 13.17 -4.38
CA VAL A 675 -15.33 14.06 -4.47
C VAL A 675 -14.17 13.49 -3.66
N VAL A 676 -12.95 13.69 -4.14
CA VAL A 676 -11.74 13.28 -3.40
C VAL A 676 -11.15 14.41 -2.56
N LYS A 677 -10.43 14.02 -1.52
CA LYS A 677 -9.50 14.88 -0.78
C LYS A 677 -8.22 14.11 -0.51
N ALA A 678 -7.07 14.72 -0.79
CA ALA A 678 -5.77 14.18 -0.38
C ALA A 678 -5.69 14.15 1.15
N LEU A 679 -5.26 13.04 1.74
CA LEU A 679 -5.14 12.87 3.19
C LEU A 679 -3.67 12.85 3.63
N ASP A 680 -2.79 12.33 2.78
CA ASP A 680 -1.35 12.26 3.04
C ASP A 680 -0.57 12.76 1.82
N ILE A 681 0.29 13.75 2.05
CA ILE A 681 0.95 14.55 1.02
C ILE A 681 2.43 14.70 1.37
N GLU A 682 3.29 14.04 0.60
CA GLU A 682 4.72 14.32 0.60
C GLU A 682 5.02 15.55 -0.26
N ARG A 683 5.85 16.45 0.26
CA ARG A 683 6.40 17.59 -0.48
C ARG A 683 7.89 17.43 -0.71
N LYS A 684 8.33 17.72 -1.94
CA LYS A 684 9.75 17.84 -2.31
C LYS A 684 10.03 19.25 -2.79
N MET A 685 11.01 19.91 -2.18
CA MET A 685 11.41 21.27 -2.58
C MET A 685 11.99 21.28 -4.00
N ASN A 686 11.61 22.27 -4.81
CA ASN A 686 12.18 22.49 -6.14
C ASN A 686 13.53 23.22 -6.05
N GLU A 687 14.37 23.04 -7.07
CA GLU A 687 15.64 23.77 -7.18
C GLU A 687 15.44 25.25 -7.47
N ASP A 688 16.13 26.11 -6.72
CA ASP A 688 16.25 27.55 -6.93
C ASP A 688 17.73 27.92 -7.02
N SER A 689 18.33 27.69 -8.18
CA SER A 689 19.79 27.83 -8.40
C SER A 689 20.38 29.20 -7.99
N ASP A 690 19.58 30.26 -7.91
CA ASP A 690 20.01 31.61 -7.55
C ASP A 690 19.67 32.00 -6.08
N GLY A 691 18.82 31.24 -5.38
CA GLY A 691 18.28 31.58 -4.06
C GLY A 691 19.27 31.49 -2.89
N CYS A 692 20.32 30.67 -3.03
CA CYS A 692 21.23 30.35 -1.92
C CYS A 692 22.45 31.28 -1.82
N GLY A 693 22.49 32.42 -2.53
CA GLY A 693 23.66 33.29 -2.56
C GLY A 693 24.13 33.84 -1.20
N SER A 694 23.29 33.79 -0.16
CA SER A 694 23.64 34.16 1.22
C SER A 694 23.90 32.98 2.15
N LEU A 695 23.67 31.74 1.71
CA LEU A 695 23.82 30.53 2.51
C LEU A 695 25.22 29.95 2.36
N VAL A 696 25.74 29.43 3.46
CA VAL A 696 27.02 28.73 3.52
C VAL A 696 26.91 27.57 4.50
N VAL A 697 27.30 26.38 4.07
CA VAL A 697 27.45 25.24 4.98
C VAL A 697 28.70 25.44 5.83
N ASN A 698 28.64 25.06 7.11
CA ASN A 698 29.77 25.16 8.04
C ASN A 698 29.70 24.01 9.06
N GLU A 699 30.70 23.94 9.94
CA GLU A 699 30.59 23.14 11.16
C GLU A 699 29.44 23.68 12.04
N PRO A 700 28.48 22.83 12.47
CA PRO A 700 27.50 23.21 13.46
C PRO A 700 28.19 23.60 14.77
N ALA A 701 27.58 24.51 15.52
CA ALA A 701 28.20 25.02 16.75
C ALA A 701 28.29 23.95 17.85
N ALA A 702 27.42 22.93 17.81
CA ALA A 702 27.60 21.68 18.52
C ALA A 702 28.28 20.66 17.57
N PRO A 703 29.42 20.05 17.93
CA PRO A 703 30.06 19.09 17.06
C PRO A 703 29.17 17.84 16.87
N VAL A 704 29.30 17.20 15.70
CA VAL A 704 28.73 15.86 15.50
C VAL A 704 29.34 14.91 16.53
N PRO A 705 28.54 14.16 17.31
CA PRO A 705 29.05 13.26 18.33
C PRO A 705 29.85 12.11 17.70
N SER A 706 30.84 11.62 18.45
CA SER A 706 31.66 10.46 18.07
C SER A 706 31.53 9.29 19.06
N ASP A 707 30.76 9.48 20.13
CA ASP A 707 30.54 8.53 21.21
C ASP A 707 29.33 8.99 22.04
N VAL A 708 28.85 8.15 22.96
CA VAL A 708 27.77 8.44 23.90
C VAL A 708 28.31 8.93 25.25
N SER A 709 27.51 9.67 26.02
CA SER A 709 27.95 10.28 27.28
C SER A 709 27.83 9.37 28.51
N VAL A 710 27.07 8.28 28.42
CA VAL A 710 26.76 7.36 29.53
C VAL A 710 26.75 5.91 29.05
N ASN A 711 27.31 5.01 29.87
CA ASN A 711 27.14 3.56 29.75
C ASN A 711 26.01 3.10 30.69
N LEU A 712 25.16 2.18 30.23
CA LEU A 712 23.95 1.73 30.91
C LEU A 712 24.08 0.37 31.62
N ASP A 713 25.29 -0.17 31.76
CA ASP A 713 25.56 -1.42 32.49
C ASP A 713 25.02 -1.37 33.93
N ASP A 714 25.03 -0.19 34.54
CA ASP A 714 24.59 0.04 35.92
C ASP A 714 23.05 0.21 36.07
N LEU A 715 22.24 0.16 35.00
CA LEU A 715 20.79 0.37 35.08
C LEU A 715 20.08 -0.73 35.91
N GLY A 716 20.67 -1.92 35.98
CA GLY A 716 20.13 -3.08 36.69
C GLY A 716 19.21 -3.97 35.83
N VAL A 717 18.56 -4.92 36.49
CA VAL A 717 17.64 -5.89 35.86
C VAL A 717 16.26 -5.29 35.62
N VAL A 718 15.50 -5.90 34.70
CA VAL A 718 14.09 -5.57 34.44
C VAL A 718 13.30 -5.65 35.77
N PRO A 719 12.54 -4.61 36.15
CA PRO A 719 11.79 -4.63 37.40
C PRO A 719 10.58 -5.57 37.32
N GLU A 720 10.23 -6.21 38.44
CA GLU A 720 8.96 -6.94 38.57
C GLU A 720 7.81 -5.93 38.74
N VAL A 721 6.77 -6.04 37.91
CA VAL A 721 5.55 -5.23 37.95
C VAL A 721 4.35 -6.16 38.11
N ASP A 722 3.50 -5.90 39.10
CA ASP A 722 2.26 -6.64 39.32
C ASP A 722 1.08 -5.89 38.67
N GLY A 723 0.33 -6.55 37.77
CA GLY A 723 -0.87 -5.98 37.15
C GLY A 723 -0.78 -5.89 35.62
N GLY A 724 -1.84 -5.38 34.99
CA GLY A 724 -1.82 -5.06 33.55
C GLY A 724 -1.08 -3.75 33.25
N PRO A 725 -0.85 -3.45 31.96
CA PRO A 725 -0.17 -2.21 31.56
C PRO A 725 -0.92 -0.97 32.05
N SER A 726 -0.17 0.03 32.50
CA SER A 726 -0.72 1.33 32.91
C SER A 726 -1.05 2.22 31.70
N TYR A 727 -0.39 1.98 30.56
CA TYR A 727 -0.63 2.70 29.31
C TYR A 727 -0.62 1.73 28.12
N VAL A 728 -1.45 1.98 27.12
CA VAL A 728 -1.50 1.25 25.85
C VAL A 728 -1.62 2.27 24.72
N GLY A 729 -0.66 2.29 23.79
CA GLY A 729 -0.64 3.27 22.70
C GLY A 729 -0.61 4.72 23.19
N GLY A 730 0.09 4.98 24.31
CA GLY A 730 0.12 6.30 24.95
C GLY A 730 -1.12 6.70 25.75
N GLU A 731 -2.19 5.91 25.75
CA GLU A 731 -3.41 6.20 26.50
C GLU A 731 -3.45 5.47 27.84
N ALA A 732 -3.94 6.14 28.89
CA ALA A 732 -4.05 5.56 30.23
C ALA A 732 -5.11 4.45 30.25
N THR A 733 -4.78 3.31 30.88
CA THR A 733 -5.75 2.22 31.05
C THR A 733 -6.75 2.57 32.17
N ASP A 734 -8.04 2.60 31.86
CA ASP A 734 -9.09 2.80 32.86
C ASP A 734 -9.04 1.64 33.90
N SER A 735 -8.71 1.98 35.15
CA SER A 735 -8.62 1.04 36.28
C SER A 735 -9.97 0.63 36.87
#